data_AF-A0A521W7Y3-F1
#
_entry.id   AF-A0A521W7Y3-F1
#
_cell.length_a   1.000
_cell.length_b   1.000
_cell.length_c   1.000
_cell.angle_alpha   90.00
_cell.angle_beta   90.00
_cell.angle_gamma   90.00
#
_symmetry.space_group_name_H-M   'P 1'
#
loop_
_entity.id
_entity.type
_entity.pdbx_description
1 polymer ?
#
loop_
_entity_poly.entity_id
_entity_poly.type
_entity_poly.pdbx_seq_one_letter_code
_entity_poly.pdbx_strand_id
1 'polypeptide(L)'
;MKLSRLLVGLISLLWVLVFVGTLGIVVQSTKEFLQKTLESHAQDTATFLGLAITHSGRVKDVETVERMTAAIFDRGYYREVLVKAMDGKELVAKRVEQAVEGVPQWFIGRFPLQTPRMDAIVMDGWRQAARIEVVSHPGHAYAELYRVSVQSFWILLAAAVVSLIVVLVVLRLALRPLDDMEAQAIAITKREFKVLPKLPWARELHRVASALNQMVVSVERMLTEQTDLAEKMRRKAYIDPVTGLMNRNDFAERVAHLIGAPTKFATGALAVIRVRGFMAYNEKHGRAEGDALLKRVAKLLGEVTRKRAGALLAKLDGPEFGVVVPELAETDVAALGDELIAALAEIEEFPRSDTSVMAHAGMTYYRHHEGASFGKLMSTMSAALAVAQARGIPAWHLEAEAAADAVNTMYAEINGMFRVGLPSDRVALQFQPVRPTRLPEAQWMYRSESCVRILGSDGQLIRAGMFIATAKRLGALQLLDKVVIDKVLQRIATGGAVLGGATAVNLSLESVIDPAFVEWLYAKLKAQPEAARNVIIEVMEQSIIGHIDAVKAAFARLRDTGVRLSIDRFGQSTASVGYLRSLDVDYIKIDGSYTRGMAASTDRQFFVQALVGIAHGLGIQVLTEYIETEADFELAKSLMVDGAQGYYIGKPE
;
A
#
# COMPACT_ATOMS: atom_id res chain seq x y z
N MET A 1 18.23 -9.79 13.40
CA MET A 1 18.09 -11.25 13.71
C MET A 1 16.68 -11.50 14.21
N LYS A 2 15.97 -12.54 13.75
CA LYS A 2 14.60 -12.83 14.21
C LYS A 2 14.62 -13.27 15.69
N LEU A 3 13.68 -12.74 16.49
CA LEU A 3 13.53 -13.06 17.93
C LEU A 3 13.43 -14.58 18.18
N SER A 4 12.79 -15.29 17.27
CA SER A 4 12.70 -16.76 17.30
C SER A 4 14.06 -17.46 17.32
N ARG A 5 15.08 -16.95 16.60
CA ARG A 5 16.42 -17.55 16.57
C ARG A 5 17.17 -17.35 17.88
N LEU A 6 16.99 -16.21 18.54
CA LEU A 6 17.58 -15.93 19.86
C LEU A 6 16.97 -16.84 20.94
N LEU A 7 15.65 -16.98 20.95
CA LEU A 7 14.94 -17.87 21.89
C LEU A 7 15.35 -19.33 21.70
N VAL A 8 15.44 -19.81 20.46
CA VAL A 8 15.92 -21.18 20.17
C VAL A 8 17.35 -21.39 20.67
N GLY A 9 18.24 -20.42 20.46
CA GLY A 9 19.62 -20.50 20.95
C GLY A 9 19.69 -20.57 22.48
N LEU A 10 18.95 -19.70 23.18
CA LEU A 10 18.90 -19.68 24.64
C LEU A 10 18.36 -20.99 25.22
N ILE A 11 17.23 -21.47 24.68
CA ILE A 11 16.59 -22.72 25.12
C ILE A 11 17.51 -23.92 24.90
N SER A 12 18.18 -23.98 23.75
CA SER A 12 19.12 -25.06 23.44
C SER A 12 20.31 -25.05 24.39
N LEU A 13 20.86 -23.87 24.71
CA LEU A 13 21.96 -23.72 25.66
C LEU A 13 21.56 -24.17 27.08
N LEU A 14 20.39 -23.72 27.56
CA LEU A 14 19.85 -24.13 28.85
C LEU A 14 19.67 -25.65 28.92
N TRP A 15 19.16 -26.26 27.83
CA TRP A 15 18.99 -27.70 27.73
C TRP A 15 20.30 -28.47 27.83
N VAL A 16 21.35 -28.00 27.14
CA VAL A 16 22.68 -28.61 27.23
C VAL A 16 23.23 -28.53 28.66
N LEU A 17 23.06 -27.40 29.34
CA LEU A 17 23.49 -27.23 30.73
C LEU A 17 22.77 -28.20 31.68
N VAL A 18 21.45 -28.33 31.55
CA VAL A 18 20.66 -29.27 32.36
C VAL A 18 21.08 -30.70 32.08
N PHE A 19 21.21 -31.09 30.81
CA PHE A 19 21.64 -32.44 30.41
C PHE A 19 23.00 -32.82 31.00
N VAL A 20 24.01 -31.95 30.82
CA VAL A 20 25.37 -32.18 31.34
C VAL A 20 25.37 -32.22 32.87
N GLY A 21 24.63 -31.32 33.52
CA GLY A 21 24.52 -31.27 34.98
C GLY A 21 23.88 -32.53 35.56
N THR A 22 22.74 -32.96 35.01
CA THR A 22 22.04 -34.17 35.48
C THR A 22 22.88 -35.43 35.28
N LEU A 23 23.54 -35.57 34.12
CA LEU A 23 24.43 -36.70 33.86
C LEU A 23 25.59 -36.72 34.86
N GLY A 24 26.22 -35.57 35.12
CA GLY A 24 27.30 -35.44 36.09
C GLY A 24 26.87 -35.87 37.50
N ILE A 25 25.68 -35.45 37.95
CA ILE A 25 25.12 -35.83 39.25
C ILE A 25 24.90 -37.35 39.33
N VAL A 26 24.33 -37.97 38.28
CA VAL A 26 24.10 -39.42 38.25
C VAL A 26 25.41 -40.18 38.37
N VAL A 27 26.41 -39.84 37.54
CA VAL A 27 27.73 -40.50 37.57
C VAL A 27 28.38 -40.37 38.94
N GLN A 28 28.37 -39.17 39.53
CA GLN A 28 28.98 -38.92 40.84
C GLN A 28 28.24 -39.65 41.97
N SER A 29 26.91 -39.64 41.96
CA SER A 29 26.10 -40.33 42.96
C SER A 29 26.26 -41.85 42.89
N THR A 30 26.26 -42.43 41.69
CA THR A 30 26.53 -43.86 41.48
C THR A 30 27.94 -44.22 41.95
N LYS A 31 28.94 -43.37 41.66
CA LYS A 31 30.32 -43.56 42.11
C LYS A 31 30.41 -43.60 43.64
N GLU A 32 29.84 -42.62 44.34
CA GLU A 32 29.86 -42.55 45.81
C GLU A 32 29.14 -43.74 46.45
N PHE A 33 28.01 -44.14 45.88
CA PHE A 33 27.28 -45.34 46.33
C PHE A 33 28.14 -46.59 46.22
N LEU A 34 28.75 -46.83 45.05
CA LEU A 34 29.59 -48.00 44.81
C LEU A 34 30.84 -48.01 45.70
N GLN A 35 31.43 -46.85 45.98
CA GLN A 35 32.55 -46.75 46.92
C GLN A 35 32.15 -47.17 48.34
N LYS A 36 31.02 -46.66 48.85
CA LYS A 36 30.50 -47.06 50.17
C LYS A 36 30.17 -48.54 50.24
N THR A 37 29.63 -49.12 49.15
CA THR A 37 29.37 -50.56 49.07
C THR A 37 30.67 -51.37 49.13
N LEU A 38 31.70 -50.96 48.39
CA LEU A 38 33.01 -51.64 48.43
C LEU A 38 33.67 -51.57 49.80
N GLU A 39 33.53 -50.43 50.49
CA GLU A 39 34.02 -50.21 51.85
C GLU A 39 33.28 -51.08 52.86
N SER A 40 31.94 -51.05 52.88
CA SER A 40 31.13 -51.91 53.76
C SER A 40 31.44 -53.38 53.53
N HIS A 41 31.50 -53.82 52.27
CA HIS A 41 31.79 -55.20 51.93
C HIS A 41 33.18 -55.63 52.42
N ALA A 42 34.20 -54.77 52.30
CA ALA A 42 35.53 -55.05 52.82
C ALA A 42 35.53 -55.12 54.37
N GLN A 43 34.83 -54.21 55.04
CA GLN A 43 34.73 -54.18 56.51
C GLN A 43 33.96 -55.39 57.07
N ASP A 44 32.84 -55.75 56.45
CA ASP A 44 32.02 -56.91 56.81
C ASP A 44 32.83 -58.20 56.65
N THR A 45 33.60 -58.28 55.57
CA THR A 45 34.51 -59.42 55.31
C THR A 45 35.62 -59.50 56.35
N ALA A 46 36.28 -58.37 56.65
CA ALA A 46 37.34 -58.32 57.66
C ALA A 46 36.80 -58.77 59.03
N THR A 47 35.63 -58.28 59.41
CA THR A 47 34.94 -58.62 60.67
C THR A 47 34.54 -60.09 60.70
N PHE A 48 33.94 -60.60 59.62
CA PHE A 48 33.54 -62.00 59.51
C PHE A 48 34.73 -62.95 59.57
N LEU A 49 35.80 -62.69 58.80
CA LEU A 49 37.02 -63.49 58.84
C LEU A 49 37.67 -63.42 60.24
N GLY A 50 37.61 -62.26 60.89
CA GLY A 50 38.12 -62.06 62.25
C GLY A 50 37.36 -62.87 63.30
N LEU A 51 36.03 -62.85 63.24
CA LEU A 51 35.16 -63.67 64.08
C LEU A 51 35.37 -65.16 63.80
N ALA A 52 35.44 -65.57 62.54
CA ALA A 52 35.62 -66.96 62.16
C ALA A 52 36.97 -67.53 62.66
N ILE A 53 38.06 -66.77 62.53
CA ILE A 53 39.37 -67.16 63.05
C ILE A 53 39.35 -67.19 64.58
N THR A 54 38.72 -66.20 65.24
CA THR A 54 38.56 -66.16 66.71
C THR A 54 37.77 -67.38 67.23
N HIS A 55 36.64 -67.72 66.62
CA HIS A 55 35.78 -68.83 67.00
C HIS A 55 36.41 -70.21 66.75
N SER A 56 37.35 -70.32 65.80
CA SER A 56 38.06 -71.57 65.53
C SER A 56 38.96 -72.03 66.69
N GLY A 57 39.31 -71.12 67.62
CA GLY A 57 40.21 -71.40 68.75
C GLY A 57 41.65 -71.75 68.34
N ARG A 58 41.98 -71.62 67.05
CA ARG A 58 43.27 -72.04 66.45
C ARG A 58 44.01 -70.87 65.82
N VAL A 59 44.04 -69.71 66.50
CA VAL A 59 44.69 -68.49 65.98
C VAL A 59 46.20 -68.68 65.72
N LYS A 60 46.83 -69.68 66.34
CA LYS A 60 48.24 -70.04 66.17
C LYS A 60 48.52 -71.05 65.04
N ASP A 61 47.46 -71.62 64.43
CA ASP A 61 47.57 -72.56 63.32
C ASP A 61 47.47 -71.82 61.98
N VAL A 62 48.63 -71.47 61.45
CA VAL A 62 48.76 -70.70 60.20
C VAL A 62 48.10 -71.44 59.02
N GLU A 63 48.10 -72.78 59.01
CA GLU A 63 47.52 -73.55 57.91
C GLU A 63 45.98 -73.47 57.88
N THR A 64 45.35 -73.50 59.07
CA THR A 64 43.89 -73.29 59.18
C THR A 64 43.50 -71.86 58.80
N VAL A 65 44.26 -70.85 59.26
CA VAL A 65 44.05 -69.43 58.90
C VAL A 65 44.21 -69.23 57.40
N GLU A 66 45.23 -69.82 56.77
CA GLU A 66 45.45 -69.72 55.34
C GLU A 66 44.30 -70.32 54.53
N ARG A 67 43.79 -71.50 54.91
CA ARG A 67 42.64 -72.12 54.23
C ARG A 67 41.37 -71.29 54.35
N MET A 68 41.12 -70.67 55.51
CA MET A 68 39.97 -69.77 55.70
C MET A 68 40.11 -68.49 54.88
N THR A 69 41.30 -67.89 54.86
CA THR A 69 41.60 -66.73 54.02
C THR A 69 41.47 -67.05 52.54
N ALA A 70 42.01 -68.19 52.08
CA ALA A 70 41.90 -68.64 50.69
C ALA A 70 40.45 -68.90 50.29
N ALA A 71 39.65 -69.55 51.15
CA ALA A 71 38.24 -69.83 50.86
C ALA A 71 37.39 -68.56 50.71
N ILE A 72 37.69 -67.50 51.48
CA ILE A 72 37.03 -66.19 51.33
C ILE A 72 37.57 -65.44 50.10
N PHE A 73 38.88 -65.49 49.87
CA PHE A 73 39.52 -64.82 48.74
C PHE A 73 39.07 -65.39 47.39
N ASP A 74 38.98 -66.71 47.25
CA ASP A 74 38.57 -67.38 46.01
C ASP A 74 37.07 -67.23 45.72
N ARG A 75 36.25 -66.99 46.76
CA ARG A 75 34.80 -66.81 46.63
C ARG A 75 34.36 -65.35 46.48
N GLY A 76 35.21 -64.39 46.83
CA GLY A 76 34.86 -62.97 46.83
C GLY A 76 35.76 -62.12 45.94
N TYR A 77 35.25 -60.95 45.57
CA TYR A 77 35.95 -60.02 44.68
C TYR A 77 36.92 -59.11 45.47
N TYR A 78 38.06 -59.64 45.89
CA TYR A 78 39.08 -58.91 46.65
C TYR A 78 40.36 -58.70 45.85
N ARG A 79 40.93 -57.50 45.96
CA ARG A 79 42.27 -57.21 45.45
C ARG A 79 43.33 -57.78 46.39
N GLU A 80 43.06 -57.70 47.69
CA GLU A 80 44.01 -58.08 48.73
C GLU A 80 43.27 -58.49 50.00
N VAL A 81 43.67 -59.61 50.59
CA VAL A 81 43.30 -60.03 51.96
C VAL A 81 44.58 -60.43 52.68
N LEU A 82 44.89 -59.73 53.77
CA LEU A 82 46.08 -59.95 54.59
C LEU A 82 45.66 -60.31 56.02
N VAL A 83 46.38 -61.26 56.61
CA VAL A 83 46.36 -61.50 58.05
C VAL A 83 47.75 -61.20 58.57
N LYS A 84 47.88 -60.22 59.45
CA LYS A 84 49.14 -59.77 60.03
C LYS A 84 49.16 -60.05 61.53
N ALA A 85 50.31 -60.45 62.06
CA ALA A 85 50.55 -60.42 63.49
C ALA A 85 50.59 -58.96 63.99
N MET A 86 50.43 -58.76 65.30
CA MET A 86 50.43 -57.42 65.90
C MET A 86 51.78 -56.69 65.78
N ASP A 87 52.87 -57.42 65.49
CA ASP A 87 54.20 -56.87 65.18
C ASP A 87 54.34 -56.42 63.71
N GLY A 88 53.28 -56.55 62.91
CA GLY A 88 53.22 -56.18 61.49
C GLY A 88 53.67 -57.27 60.52
N LYS A 89 54.15 -58.42 61.00
CA LYS A 89 54.56 -59.54 60.13
C LYS A 89 53.34 -60.17 59.43
N GLU A 90 53.39 -60.28 58.10
CA GLU A 90 52.35 -60.97 57.33
C GLU A 90 52.38 -62.47 57.66
N LEU A 91 51.26 -62.98 58.19
CA LEU A 91 51.03 -64.40 58.48
C LEU A 91 50.45 -65.10 57.26
N VAL A 92 49.51 -64.44 56.57
CA VAL A 92 48.89 -64.91 55.32
C VAL A 92 48.65 -63.69 54.42
N ALA A 93 49.00 -63.80 53.14
CA ALA A 93 48.73 -62.77 52.14
C ALA A 93 48.17 -63.39 50.86
N LYS A 94 47.00 -62.93 50.41
CA LYS A 94 46.44 -63.23 49.09
C LYS A 94 46.22 -61.92 48.34
N ARG A 95 46.78 -61.81 47.13
CA ARG A 95 46.75 -60.60 46.28
C ARG A 95 46.47 -61.00 44.84
N VAL A 96 45.69 -60.19 44.13
CA VAL A 96 45.44 -60.32 42.68
C VAL A 96 45.62 -58.97 42.01
N GLU A 97 46.49 -58.94 41.00
CA GLU A 97 46.63 -57.83 40.06
C GLU A 97 45.84 -58.16 38.79
N GLN A 98 44.54 -57.88 38.77
CA GLN A 98 43.73 -58.06 37.56
C GLN A 98 43.33 -56.71 36.99
N ALA A 99 43.46 -56.57 35.67
CA ALA A 99 42.99 -55.39 34.96
C ALA A 99 41.44 -55.37 34.94
N VAL A 100 40.86 -54.18 35.00
CA VAL A 100 39.41 -54.01 34.83
C VAL A 100 39.07 -54.24 33.35
N GLU A 101 38.47 -55.39 33.03
CA GLU A 101 38.00 -55.70 31.68
C GLU A 101 36.65 -55.02 31.38
N GLY A 102 36.42 -54.64 30.12
CA GLY A 102 35.15 -54.08 29.65
C GLY A 102 34.89 -52.59 29.92
N VAL A 103 35.83 -51.87 30.55
CA VAL A 103 35.71 -50.43 30.81
C VAL A 103 36.86 -49.65 30.14
N PRO A 104 36.58 -48.58 29.39
CA PRO A 104 37.63 -47.77 28.77
C PRO A 104 38.57 -47.11 29.78
N GLN A 105 39.87 -47.09 29.48
CA GLN A 105 40.90 -46.54 30.37
C GLN A 105 40.70 -45.04 30.69
N TRP A 106 40.20 -44.26 29.73
CA TRP A 106 39.91 -42.84 29.95
C TRP A 106 38.80 -42.62 31.01
N PHE A 107 37.85 -43.55 31.11
CA PHE A 107 36.73 -43.47 32.05
C PHE A 107 37.22 -43.73 33.48
N ILE A 108 38.07 -44.75 33.63
CA ILE A 108 38.75 -45.08 34.89
C ILE A 108 39.61 -43.89 35.36
N GLY A 109 40.39 -43.30 34.45
CA GLY A 109 41.23 -42.13 34.75
C GLY A 109 40.43 -40.90 35.16
N ARG A 110 39.24 -40.70 34.60
CA ARG A 110 38.39 -39.53 34.88
C ARG A 110 37.55 -39.67 36.15
N PHE A 111 37.19 -40.90 36.53
CA PHE A 111 36.32 -41.22 37.65
C PHE A 111 36.93 -42.29 38.58
N PRO A 112 38.04 -42.00 39.28
CA PRO A 112 38.73 -43.00 40.08
C PRO A 112 37.91 -43.44 41.30
N LEU A 113 37.69 -44.75 41.45
CA LEU A 113 37.09 -45.39 42.62
C LEU A 113 38.15 -45.59 43.70
N GLN A 114 37.88 -45.09 44.92
CA GLN A 114 38.70 -45.36 46.08
C GLN A 114 38.27 -46.71 46.67
N THR A 115 39.25 -47.60 46.87
CA THR A 115 39.06 -48.89 47.54
C THR A 115 39.83 -48.84 48.85
N PRO A 116 39.24 -48.26 49.93
CA PRO A 116 39.92 -48.15 51.20
C PRO A 116 40.25 -49.54 51.75
N ARG A 117 41.34 -49.61 52.51
CA ARG A 117 41.74 -50.82 53.21
C ARG A 117 41.00 -50.86 54.54
N MET A 118 40.17 -51.86 54.69
CA MET A 118 39.36 -52.07 55.90
C MET A 118 40.00 -53.13 56.78
N ASP A 119 39.77 -53.06 58.09
CA ASP A 119 40.44 -53.94 59.03
C ASP A 119 39.57 -54.42 60.18
N ALA A 120 39.98 -55.55 60.75
CA ALA A 120 39.40 -56.12 61.94
C ALA A 120 40.47 -56.79 62.81
N ILE A 121 40.23 -56.83 64.12
CA ILE A 121 41.15 -57.42 65.08
C ILE A 121 40.67 -58.82 65.45
N VAL A 122 41.58 -59.78 65.44
CA VAL A 122 41.37 -61.16 65.88
C VAL A 122 41.77 -61.27 67.34
N MET A 123 40.86 -61.76 68.18
CA MET A 123 41.10 -61.94 69.61
C MET A 123 41.45 -63.40 69.92
N ASP A 124 42.46 -63.62 70.76
CA ASP A 124 42.78 -64.92 71.37
C ASP A 124 42.58 -64.77 72.88
N GLY A 125 41.39 -65.17 73.36
CA GLY A 125 40.91 -64.84 74.71
C GLY A 125 40.78 -63.33 74.90
N TRP A 126 41.65 -62.75 75.75
CA TRP A 126 41.69 -61.29 76.04
C TRP A 126 42.83 -60.55 75.31
N ARG A 127 43.62 -61.24 74.47
CA ARG A 127 44.77 -60.63 73.77
C ARG A 127 44.47 -60.46 72.28
N GLN A 128 44.92 -59.34 71.72
CA GLN A 128 44.90 -59.13 70.27
C GLN A 128 45.99 -60.00 69.64
N ALA A 129 45.59 -60.93 68.78
CA ALA A 129 46.49 -61.93 68.22
C ALA A 129 46.92 -61.62 66.78
N ALA A 130 46.00 -61.07 65.99
CA ALA A 130 46.26 -60.69 64.60
C ALA A 130 45.33 -59.54 64.16
N ARG A 131 45.71 -58.86 63.09
CA ARG A 131 44.91 -57.88 62.36
C ARG A 131 44.66 -58.39 60.96
N ILE A 132 43.40 -58.35 60.54
CA ILE A 132 43.00 -58.68 59.18
C ILE A 132 42.83 -57.38 58.43
N GLU A 133 43.40 -57.29 57.23
CA GLU A 133 43.20 -56.17 56.32
C GLU A 133 42.60 -56.69 55.01
N VAL A 134 41.49 -56.10 54.57
CA VAL A 134 40.76 -56.48 53.36
C VAL A 134 40.63 -55.28 52.43
N VAL A 135 40.86 -55.51 51.14
CA VAL A 135 40.64 -54.52 50.08
C VAL A 135 39.81 -55.15 48.97
N SER A 136 38.61 -54.60 48.74
CA SER A 136 37.73 -55.03 47.64
C SER A 136 38.33 -54.70 46.26
N HIS A 137 38.11 -55.57 45.27
CA HIS A 137 38.53 -55.35 43.89
C HIS A 137 37.56 -54.39 43.18
N PRO A 138 38.03 -53.29 42.56
CA PRO A 138 37.14 -52.29 41.99
C PRO A 138 36.54 -52.69 40.63
N GLY A 139 36.97 -53.80 40.02
CA GLY A 139 36.61 -54.15 38.64
C GLY A 139 35.11 -54.22 38.37
N HIS A 140 34.35 -54.95 39.19
CA HIS A 140 32.90 -55.04 39.05
C HIS A 140 32.21 -53.68 39.27
N ALA A 141 32.69 -52.89 40.23
CA ALA A 141 32.15 -51.55 40.48
C ALA A 141 32.42 -50.59 39.31
N TYR A 142 33.57 -50.68 38.65
CA TYR A 142 33.82 -49.91 37.43
C TYR A 142 32.93 -50.34 36.27
N ALA A 143 32.73 -51.64 36.06
CA ALA A 143 31.84 -52.15 35.02
C ALA A 143 30.40 -51.68 35.24
N GLU A 144 29.93 -51.72 36.49
CA GLU A 144 28.61 -51.24 36.88
C GLU A 144 28.49 -49.72 36.69
N LEU A 145 29.47 -48.94 37.17
CA LEU A 145 29.50 -47.49 37.01
C LEU A 145 29.47 -47.09 35.52
N TYR A 146 30.25 -47.77 34.69
CA TYR A 146 30.29 -47.52 33.25
C TYR A 146 28.96 -47.86 32.58
N ARG A 147 28.38 -49.03 32.88
CA ARG A 147 27.08 -49.46 32.36
C ARG A 147 25.98 -48.45 32.71
N VAL A 148 25.87 -48.08 33.99
CA VAL A 148 24.86 -47.11 34.46
C VAL A 148 25.09 -45.74 33.82
N SER A 149 26.34 -45.30 33.65
CA SER A 149 26.67 -44.03 33.01
C SER A 149 26.24 -44.00 31.54
N VAL A 150 26.55 -45.06 30.78
CA VAL A 150 26.19 -45.18 29.35
C VAL A 150 24.66 -45.28 29.19
N GLN A 151 24.00 -46.09 30.00
CA GLN A 151 22.54 -46.23 29.97
C GLN A 151 21.84 -44.90 30.29
N SER A 152 22.31 -44.21 31.34
CA SER A 152 21.77 -42.91 31.75
C SER A 152 21.99 -41.84 30.68
N PHE A 153 23.16 -41.84 30.03
CA PHE A 153 23.45 -40.94 28.91
C PHE A 153 22.40 -41.07 27.79
N TRP A 154 22.13 -42.30 27.32
CA TRP A 154 21.18 -42.52 26.23
C TRP A 154 19.75 -42.17 26.61
N ILE A 155 19.31 -42.52 27.82
CA ILE A 155 17.97 -42.18 28.30
C ILE A 155 17.79 -40.67 28.41
N LEU A 156 18.75 -39.97 29.03
CA LEU A 156 18.72 -38.51 29.15
C LEU A 156 18.80 -37.83 27.78
N LEU A 157 19.56 -38.39 26.83
CA LEU A 157 19.70 -37.83 25.50
C LEU A 157 18.40 -37.95 24.72
N ALA A 158 17.75 -39.13 24.75
CA ALA A 158 16.46 -39.33 24.10
C ALA A 158 15.39 -38.38 24.68
N ALA A 159 15.33 -38.25 26.00
CA ALA A 159 14.42 -37.32 26.67
C ALA A 159 14.71 -35.85 26.30
N ALA A 160 15.98 -35.46 26.22
CA ALA A 160 16.41 -34.12 25.81
C ALA A 160 16.03 -33.81 24.37
N VAL A 161 16.20 -34.75 23.44
CA VAL A 161 15.83 -34.57 22.03
C VAL A 161 14.33 -34.41 21.87
N VAL A 162 13.52 -35.29 22.49
CA VAL A 162 12.06 -35.23 22.38
C VAL A 162 11.51 -33.92 22.95
N SER A 163 11.95 -33.54 24.15
CA SER A 163 11.53 -32.29 24.79
C SER A 163 11.96 -31.05 24.00
N LEU A 164 13.17 -31.03 23.44
CA LEU A 164 13.63 -29.95 22.57
C LEU A 164 12.75 -29.84 21.31
N ILE A 165 12.42 -30.96 20.66
CA ILE A 165 11.51 -30.97 19.50
C ILE A 165 10.15 -30.38 19.87
N VAL A 166 9.56 -30.82 20.99
CA VAL A 166 8.26 -30.30 21.46
C VAL A 166 8.33 -28.80 21.69
N VAL A 167 9.36 -28.29 22.38
CA VAL A 167 9.53 -26.86 22.64
C VAL A 167 9.70 -26.08 21.32
N LEU A 168 10.48 -26.59 20.37
CA LEU A 168 10.67 -25.95 19.08
C LEU A 168 9.37 -25.88 18.26
N VAL A 169 8.56 -26.94 18.27
CA VAL A 169 7.26 -26.98 17.59
C VAL A 169 6.28 -25.99 18.23
N VAL A 170 6.16 -26.00 19.56
CA VAL A 170 5.30 -25.07 20.31
C VAL A 170 5.73 -23.62 20.07
N LEU A 171 7.02 -23.34 20.10
CA LEU A 171 7.56 -22.00 19.85
C LEU A 171 7.24 -21.52 18.42
N ARG A 172 7.37 -22.39 17.41
CA ARG A 172 7.00 -22.06 16.03
C ARG A 172 5.51 -21.77 15.90
N LEU A 173 4.65 -22.59 16.50
CA LEU A 173 3.19 -22.40 16.45
C LEU A 173 2.75 -21.13 17.19
N ALA A 174 3.39 -20.81 18.32
CA ALA A 174 3.10 -19.63 19.10
C ALA A 174 3.53 -18.33 18.41
N LEU A 175 4.67 -18.33 17.69
CA LEU A 175 5.21 -17.13 17.05
C LEU A 175 4.75 -16.92 15.60
N ARG A 176 4.24 -17.93 14.90
CA ARG A 176 3.75 -17.82 13.51
C ARG A 176 2.75 -16.65 13.29
N PRO A 177 1.79 -16.39 14.19
CA PRO A 177 0.83 -15.30 13.97
C PRO A 177 1.45 -13.89 13.93
N LEU A 178 2.68 -13.70 14.41
CA LEU A 178 3.36 -12.40 14.32
C LEU A 178 3.65 -11.99 12.87
N ASP A 179 4.02 -12.95 12.01
CA ASP A 179 4.27 -12.67 10.59
C ASP A 179 2.95 -12.21 9.90
N ASP A 180 1.82 -12.82 10.26
CA ASP A 180 0.50 -12.45 9.74
C ASP A 180 0.05 -11.05 10.22
N MET A 181 0.35 -10.71 11.48
CA MET A 181 0.07 -9.40 12.06
C MET A 181 0.98 -8.30 11.48
N GLU A 182 2.25 -8.59 11.20
CA GLU A 182 3.16 -7.69 10.49
C GLU A 182 2.64 -7.43 9.06
N ALA A 183 2.23 -8.48 8.35
CA ALA A 183 1.63 -8.35 7.03
C ALA A 183 0.36 -7.50 7.05
N GLN A 184 -0.50 -7.67 8.08
CA GLN A 184 -1.69 -6.84 8.27
C GLN A 184 -1.31 -5.37 8.50
N ALA A 185 -0.32 -5.07 9.35
CA ALA A 185 0.11 -3.70 9.60
C ALA A 185 0.66 -3.02 8.32
N ILE A 186 1.43 -3.75 7.50
CA ILE A 186 1.92 -3.26 6.20
C ILE A 186 0.76 -3.12 5.19
N ALA A 187 -0.24 -4.01 5.23
CA ALA A 187 -1.41 -3.91 4.36
C ALA A 187 -2.21 -2.62 4.61
N ILE A 188 -2.32 -2.17 5.87
CA ILE A 188 -2.94 -0.88 6.22
C ILE A 188 -2.22 0.28 5.54
N THR A 189 -0.88 0.28 5.49
CA THR A 189 -0.12 1.36 4.82
C THR A 189 -0.33 1.36 3.30
N LYS A 190 -0.66 0.20 2.72
CA LYS A 190 -1.05 0.03 1.32
C LYS A 190 -2.56 0.13 1.07
N ARG A 191 -3.35 0.54 2.08
CA ARG A 191 -4.83 0.71 2.02
C ARG A 191 -5.61 -0.57 1.72
N GLU A 192 -5.04 -1.69 2.12
CA GLU A 192 -5.69 -2.99 2.13
C GLU A 192 -6.19 -3.29 3.55
N PHE A 193 -7.48 -3.07 3.80
CA PHE A 193 -8.11 -3.28 5.11
C PHE A 193 -8.46 -4.76 5.33
N LYS A 194 -7.42 -5.61 5.40
CA LYS A 194 -7.57 -7.05 5.64
C LYS A 194 -7.68 -7.30 7.15
N VAL A 195 -8.74 -8.00 7.55
CA VAL A 195 -8.95 -8.43 8.93
C VAL A 195 -8.43 -9.87 9.09
N LEU A 196 -7.71 -10.17 10.17
CA LEU A 196 -7.27 -11.53 10.46
C LEU A 196 -8.48 -12.37 10.92
N PRO A 197 -8.88 -13.43 10.17
CA PRO A 197 -10.10 -14.18 10.48
C PRO A 197 -9.92 -15.16 11.64
N LYS A 198 -8.70 -15.66 11.86
CA LYS A 198 -8.37 -16.58 12.95
C LYS A 198 -7.44 -15.88 13.92
N LEU A 199 -7.92 -15.73 15.15
CA LEU A 199 -7.13 -15.10 16.21
C LEU A 199 -6.11 -16.08 16.80
N PRO A 200 -4.93 -15.59 17.21
CA PRO A 200 -3.94 -16.39 17.91
C PRO A 200 -4.52 -17.03 19.19
N TRP A 201 -4.04 -18.22 19.53
CA TRP A 201 -4.40 -18.93 20.76
C TRP A 201 -3.70 -18.33 22.00
N ALA A 202 -2.46 -17.84 21.83
CA ALA A 202 -1.72 -17.20 22.90
C ALA A 202 -2.41 -15.89 23.31
N ARG A 203 -2.72 -15.74 24.60
CA ARG A 203 -3.57 -14.68 25.14
C ARG A 203 -3.04 -13.27 24.83
N GLU A 204 -1.73 -13.09 24.90
CA GLU A 204 -1.04 -11.84 24.63
C GLU A 204 -1.20 -11.44 23.16
N LEU A 205 -0.92 -12.38 22.24
CA LEU A 205 -1.07 -12.17 20.80
C LEU A 205 -2.54 -12.01 20.40
N HIS A 206 -3.46 -12.72 21.05
CA HIS A 206 -4.89 -12.59 20.83
C HIS A 206 -5.37 -11.15 21.07
N ARG A 207 -4.97 -10.55 22.20
CA ARG A 207 -5.33 -9.16 22.53
C ARG A 207 -4.80 -8.17 21.50
N VAL A 208 -3.54 -8.34 21.09
CA VAL A 208 -2.92 -7.45 20.10
C VAL A 208 -3.57 -7.62 18.73
N ALA A 209 -3.80 -8.85 18.27
CA ALA A 209 -4.48 -9.12 16.99
C ALA A 209 -5.93 -8.57 16.97
N SER A 210 -6.66 -8.72 18.08
CA SER A 210 -8.01 -8.15 18.20
C SER A 210 -8.00 -6.62 18.17
N ALA A 211 -7.05 -5.98 18.85
CA ALA A 211 -6.91 -4.52 18.82
C ALA A 211 -6.54 -4.02 17.42
N LEU A 212 -5.64 -4.72 16.72
CA LEU A 212 -5.29 -4.45 15.32
C LEU A 212 -6.51 -4.57 14.39
N ASN A 213 -7.29 -5.64 14.53
CA ASN A 213 -8.53 -5.82 13.76
C ASN A 213 -9.53 -4.67 14.01
N GLN A 214 -9.73 -4.25 15.27
CA GLN A 214 -10.60 -3.11 15.59
C GLN A 214 -10.09 -1.79 15.02
N MET A 215 -8.77 -1.59 15.03
CA MET A 215 -8.13 -0.42 14.44
C MET A 215 -8.32 -0.40 12.92
N VAL A 216 -8.14 -1.53 12.23
CA VAL A 216 -8.40 -1.66 10.77
C VAL A 216 -9.82 -1.22 10.44
N VAL A 217 -10.81 -1.76 11.16
CA VAL A 217 -12.23 -1.41 10.94
C VAL A 217 -12.50 0.06 11.24
N SER A 218 -11.91 0.61 12.31
CA SER A 218 -12.09 2.02 12.68
C SER A 218 -11.48 2.97 11.66
N VAL A 219 -10.29 2.66 11.14
CA VAL A 219 -9.63 3.45 10.09
C VAL A 219 -10.43 3.39 8.78
N GLU A 220 -10.90 2.21 8.38
CA GLU A 220 -11.75 2.07 7.20
C GLU A 220 -13.05 2.87 7.35
N ARG A 221 -13.70 2.82 8.52
CA ARG A 221 -14.91 3.58 8.81
C ARG A 221 -14.65 5.09 8.77
N MET A 222 -13.58 5.56 9.40
CA MET A 222 -13.21 6.98 9.41
C MET A 222 -12.95 7.52 8.01
N LEU A 223 -12.23 6.78 7.17
CA LEU A 223 -12.01 7.14 5.77
C LEU A 223 -13.33 7.20 4.99
N THR A 224 -14.20 6.20 5.18
CA THR A 224 -15.51 6.14 4.52
C THR A 224 -16.40 7.33 4.95
N GLU A 225 -16.47 7.63 6.24
CA GLU A 225 -17.22 8.77 6.78
C GLU A 225 -16.70 10.11 6.24
N GLN A 226 -15.38 10.27 6.13
CA GLN A 226 -14.79 11.47 5.53
C GLN A 226 -15.13 11.60 4.04
N THR A 227 -15.04 10.52 3.27
CA THR A 227 -15.42 10.53 1.85
C THR A 227 -16.91 10.84 1.67
N ASP A 228 -17.77 10.30 2.52
CA ASP A 228 -19.22 10.51 2.46
C ASP A 228 -19.60 11.95 2.82
N LEU A 229 -18.96 12.52 3.85
CA LEU A 229 -19.18 13.91 4.25
C LEU A 229 -18.76 14.87 3.13
N ALA A 230 -17.59 14.64 2.54
CA ALA A 230 -17.10 15.43 1.43
C ALA A 230 -18.01 15.35 0.20
N GLU A 231 -18.50 14.16 -0.17
CA GLU A 231 -19.47 13.99 -1.26
C GLU A 231 -20.80 14.70 -0.97
N LYS A 232 -21.31 14.64 0.27
CA LYS A 232 -22.51 15.37 0.67
C LYS A 232 -22.34 16.88 0.54
N MET A 233 -21.18 17.40 0.95
CA MET A 233 -20.89 18.83 0.85
C MET A 233 -20.74 19.27 -0.60
N ARG A 234 -20.01 18.50 -1.41
CA ARG A 234 -19.89 18.74 -2.86
C ARG A 234 -21.25 18.78 -3.53
N ARG A 235 -22.12 17.82 -3.22
CA ARG A 235 -23.50 17.78 -3.73
C ARG A 235 -24.28 19.04 -3.33
N LYS A 236 -24.15 19.51 -2.09
CA LYS A 236 -24.89 20.69 -1.61
C LYS A 236 -24.39 21.99 -2.25
N ALA A 237 -23.09 22.12 -2.49
CA ALA A 237 -22.49 23.34 -3.03
C ALA A 237 -22.66 23.47 -4.55
N TYR A 238 -22.60 22.36 -5.30
CA TYR A 238 -22.44 22.39 -6.76
C TYR A 238 -23.51 21.64 -7.55
N ILE A 239 -24.39 20.84 -6.90
CA ILE A 239 -25.37 19.99 -7.58
C ILE A 239 -26.80 20.44 -7.25
N ASP A 240 -27.66 20.46 -8.27
CA ASP A 240 -29.09 20.69 -8.14
C ASP A 240 -29.79 19.42 -7.58
N PRO A 241 -30.57 19.53 -6.48
CA PRO A 241 -31.14 18.37 -5.80
C PRO A 241 -32.27 17.68 -6.56
N VAL A 242 -32.90 18.36 -7.53
CA VAL A 242 -34.02 17.79 -8.31
C VAL A 242 -33.50 16.98 -9.48
N THR A 243 -32.63 17.58 -10.28
CA THR A 243 -32.14 17.01 -11.54
C THR A 243 -30.82 16.24 -11.40
N GLY A 244 -30.06 16.49 -10.33
CA GLY A 244 -28.72 15.93 -10.15
C GLY A 244 -27.66 16.56 -11.08
N LEU A 245 -28.01 17.62 -11.81
CA LEU A 245 -27.10 18.38 -12.67
C LEU A 245 -26.29 19.39 -11.86
N MET A 246 -25.30 20.02 -12.50
CA MET A 246 -24.63 21.21 -11.93
C MET A 246 -25.67 22.29 -11.61
N ASN A 247 -25.46 23.02 -10.52
CA ASN A 247 -26.30 24.18 -10.21
C ASN A 247 -25.77 25.44 -10.92
N ARG A 248 -26.50 26.55 -10.75
CA ARG A 248 -26.14 27.85 -11.36
C ARG A 248 -24.76 28.35 -10.96
N ASN A 249 -24.39 28.19 -9.70
CA ASN A 249 -23.12 28.70 -9.18
C ASN A 249 -21.96 27.95 -9.84
N ASP A 250 -22.00 26.61 -9.81
CA ASP A 250 -20.97 25.76 -10.45
C ASP A 250 -20.86 26.06 -11.95
N PHE A 251 -22.00 26.20 -12.65
CA PHE A 251 -22.02 26.53 -14.06
C PHE A 251 -21.38 27.88 -14.36
N ALA A 252 -21.71 28.92 -13.58
CA ALA A 252 -21.15 30.25 -13.76
C ALA A 252 -19.64 30.26 -13.54
N GLU A 253 -19.15 29.57 -12.52
CA GLU A 253 -17.71 29.46 -12.22
C GLU A 253 -16.95 28.74 -13.33
N ARG A 254 -17.45 27.57 -13.76
CA ARG A 254 -16.85 26.78 -14.83
C ARG A 254 -16.86 27.52 -16.16
N VAL A 255 -17.97 28.16 -16.52
CA VAL A 255 -18.05 28.92 -17.77
C VAL A 255 -17.14 30.15 -17.73
N ALA A 256 -17.09 30.88 -16.62
CA ALA A 256 -16.15 31.99 -16.46
C ALA A 256 -14.69 31.53 -16.58
N HIS A 257 -14.37 30.34 -16.05
CA HIS A 257 -13.08 29.70 -16.23
C HIS A 257 -12.79 29.37 -17.71
N LEU A 258 -13.73 28.69 -18.39
CA LEU A 258 -13.61 28.33 -19.81
C LEU A 258 -13.37 29.54 -20.72
N ILE A 259 -14.10 30.64 -20.50
CA ILE A 259 -13.98 31.86 -21.31
C ILE A 259 -12.72 32.64 -20.97
N GLY A 260 -12.35 32.67 -19.69
CA GLY A 260 -11.22 33.44 -19.17
C GLY A 260 -9.86 32.74 -19.27
N ALA A 261 -9.79 31.52 -19.79
CA ALA A 261 -8.57 30.72 -19.92
C ALA A 261 -7.92 30.90 -21.31
N PRO A 262 -6.87 31.76 -21.46
CA PRO A 262 -6.29 32.13 -22.75
C PRO A 262 -5.52 31.01 -23.47
N THR A 263 -5.36 29.85 -22.83
CA THR A 263 -4.47 28.76 -23.27
C THR A 263 -5.20 27.46 -23.65
N LYS A 264 -6.39 27.20 -23.10
CA LYS A 264 -7.02 25.88 -23.14
C LYS A 264 -8.36 25.82 -23.91
N PHE A 265 -9.16 26.89 -23.98
CA PHE A 265 -10.44 26.90 -24.71
C PHE A 265 -10.69 28.22 -25.43
N ALA A 266 -10.40 28.26 -26.73
CA ALA A 266 -10.51 29.50 -27.48
C ALA A 266 -11.91 29.75 -28.07
N THR A 267 -12.75 28.72 -28.18
CA THR A 267 -14.08 28.82 -28.81
C THR A 267 -15.07 27.85 -28.21
N GLY A 268 -16.36 28.11 -28.44
CA GLY A 268 -17.44 27.17 -28.17
C GLY A 268 -18.82 27.81 -28.30
N ALA A 269 -19.85 27.04 -27.98
CA ALA A 269 -21.23 27.51 -27.93
C ALA A 269 -21.76 27.50 -26.50
N LEU A 270 -22.53 28.53 -26.14
CA LEU A 270 -23.35 28.51 -24.95
C LEU A 270 -24.82 28.58 -25.37
N ALA A 271 -25.67 27.90 -24.60
CA ALA A 271 -27.11 27.96 -24.74
C ALA A 271 -27.78 28.09 -23.37
N VAL A 272 -28.81 28.91 -23.31
CA VAL A 272 -29.79 28.91 -22.22
C VAL A 272 -31.10 28.38 -22.78
N ILE A 273 -31.57 27.27 -22.20
CA ILE A 273 -32.83 26.64 -22.56
C ILE A 273 -33.84 26.92 -21.46
N ARG A 274 -35.05 27.36 -21.83
CA ARG A 274 -36.15 27.62 -20.89
C ARG A 274 -37.39 26.86 -21.28
N VAL A 275 -37.96 26.12 -20.32
CA VAL A 275 -39.28 25.49 -20.47
C VAL A 275 -40.36 26.50 -20.07
N ARG A 276 -40.97 27.15 -21.05
CA ARG A 276 -42.12 28.06 -20.90
C ARG A 276 -43.33 27.26 -20.39
N GLY A 277 -44.20 27.88 -19.59
CA GLY A 277 -45.43 27.25 -19.08
C GLY A 277 -45.27 26.30 -17.90
N PHE A 278 -44.05 26.12 -17.40
CA PHE A 278 -43.76 25.23 -16.27
C PHE A 278 -44.54 25.59 -14.99
N MET A 279 -44.77 26.88 -14.72
CA MET A 279 -45.53 27.32 -13.54
C MET A 279 -46.99 26.83 -13.61
N ALA A 280 -47.67 27.05 -14.74
CA ALA A 280 -49.03 26.55 -14.95
C ALA A 280 -49.09 25.01 -14.94
N TYR A 281 -48.04 24.34 -15.41
CA TYR A 281 -47.92 22.88 -15.32
C TYR A 281 -47.87 22.41 -13.85
N ASN A 282 -47.06 23.07 -13.01
CA ASN A 282 -46.97 22.80 -11.57
C ASN A 282 -48.28 23.06 -10.83
N GLU A 283 -49.00 24.12 -11.18
CA GLU A 283 -50.30 24.44 -10.58
C GLU A 283 -51.34 23.37 -10.91
N LYS A 284 -51.30 22.81 -12.13
CA LYS A 284 -52.27 21.81 -12.59
C LYS A 284 -51.95 20.39 -12.12
N HIS A 285 -50.68 19.97 -12.12
CA HIS A 285 -50.28 18.58 -11.87
C HIS A 285 -49.51 18.38 -10.55
N GLY A 286 -49.21 19.46 -9.83
CA GLY A 286 -48.46 19.43 -8.59
C GLY A 286 -46.95 19.44 -8.79
N ARG A 287 -46.23 19.78 -7.71
CA ARG A 287 -44.75 19.93 -7.72
C ARG A 287 -44.01 18.64 -8.03
N ALA A 288 -44.50 17.49 -7.57
CA ALA A 288 -43.86 16.20 -7.81
C ALA A 288 -43.78 15.86 -9.31
N GLU A 289 -44.85 16.14 -10.07
CA GLU A 289 -44.89 15.98 -11.52
C GLU A 289 -44.01 17.01 -12.23
N GLY A 290 -43.93 18.24 -11.71
CA GLY A 290 -42.98 19.25 -12.15
C GLY A 290 -41.53 18.80 -12.06
N ASP A 291 -41.16 18.26 -10.90
CA ASP A 291 -39.82 17.72 -10.66
C ASP A 291 -39.52 16.53 -11.60
N ALA A 292 -40.51 15.68 -11.86
CA ALA A 292 -40.40 14.59 -12.83
C ALA A 292 -40.16 15.11 -14.26
N LEU A 293 -40.86 16.17 -14.67
CA LEU A 293 -40.65 16.83 -15.96
C LEU A 293 -39.25 17.44 -16.06
N LEU A 294 -38.76 18.13 -15.02
CA LEU A 294 -37.40 18.66 -14.99
C LEU A 294 -36.34 17.55 -15.11
N LYS A 295 -36.56 16.40 -14.48
CA LYS A 295 -35.69 15.22 -14.63
C LYS A 295 -35.70 14.65 -16.04
N ARG A 296 -36.85 14.62 -16.72
CA ARG A 296 -36.96 14.21 -18.14
C ARG A 296 -36.18 15.17 -19.06
N VAL A 297 -36.36 16.47 -18.89
CA VAL A 297 -35.62 17.51 -19.62
C VAL A 297 -34.11 17.37 -19.39
N ALA A 298 -33.68 17.21 -18.14
CA ALA A 298 -32.29 16.99 -17.78
C ALA A 298 -31.69 15.76 -18.45
N LYS A 299 -32.44 14.65 -18.49
CA LYS A 299 -32.01 13.40 -19.12
C LYS A 299 -31.76 13.59 -20.62
N LEU A 300 -32.72 14.16 -21.35
CA LEU A 300 -32.66 14.36 -22.80
C LEU A 300 -31.56 15.34 -23.19
N LEU A 301 -31.46 16.48 -22.50
CA LEU A 301 -30.34 17.40 -22.69
C LEU A 301 -29.00 16.72 -22.39
N GLY A 302 -28.95 15.86 -21.37
CA GLY A 302 -27.79 15.07 -21.01
C GLY A 302 -27.36 14.06 -22.10
N GLU A 303 -28.29 13.52 -22.87
CA GLU A 303 -27.99 12.62 -23.99
C GLU A 303 -27.42 13.38 -25.20
N VAL A 304 -27.87 14.62 -25.44
CA VAL A 304 -27.33 15.50 -26.47
C VAL A 304 -25.92 15.99 -26.09
N THR A 305 -25.71 16.39 -24.84
CA THR A 305 -24.41 16.92 -24.39
C THR A 305 -23.35 15.85 -24.18
N ARG A 306 -23.70 14.63 -23.72
CA ARG A 306 -22.73 13.53 -23.53
C ARG A 306 -22.01 13.10 -24.81
N LYS A 307 -22.60 13.34 -25.98
CA LYS A 307 -21.95 13.10 -27.29
C LYS A 307 -20.75 14.03 -27.54
N ARG A 308 -20.60 15.09 -26.75
CA ARG A 308 -19.64 16.17 -26.94
C ARG A 308 -18.69 16.23 -25.75
N ALA A 309 -17.41 16.01 -26.00
CA ALA A 309 -16.39 16.04 -24.96
C ALA A 309 -16.29 17.43 -24.31
N GLY A 310 -16.18 17.49 -22.98
CA GLY A 310 -16.09 18.75 -22.24
C GLY A 310 -17.40 19.54 -22.14
N ALA A 311 -18.51 19.05 -22.70
CA ALA A 311 -19.80 19.74 -22.58
C ALA A 311 -20.26 19.74 -21.12
N LEU A 312 -20.80 20.88 -20.69
CA LEU A 312 -21.38 21.07 -19.36
C LEU A 312 -22.88 21.31 -19.50
N LEU A 313 -23.65 20.68 -18.62
CA LEU A 313 -25.09 20.85 -18.50
C LEU A 313 -25.45 21.18 -17.05
N ALA A 314 -26.17 22.27 -16.86
CA ALA A 314 -26.57 22.74 -15.53
C ALA A 314 -28.04 23.12 -15.46
N LYS A 315 -28.59 23.03 -14.27
CA LYS A 315 -29.87 23.60 -13.89
C LYS A 315 -29.62 25.01 -13.33
N LEU A 316 -30.11 26.04 -14.04
CA LEU A 316 -29.84 27.43 -13.68
C LEU A 316 -30.85 27.95 -12.66
N ASP A 317 -32.11 28.08 -13.04
CA ASP A 317 -33.18 28.59 -12.17
C ASP A 317 -34.54 28.04 -12.63
N GLY A 318 -35.49 27.78 -11.74
CA GLY A 318 -36.85 27.33 -12.07
C GLY A 318 -36.93 26.27 -13.20
N PRO A 319 -37.40 26.58 -14.42
CA PRO A 319 -37.39 25.70 -15.59
C PRO A 319 -36.25 25.92 -16.62
N GLU A 320 -35.16 26.56 -16.21
CA GLU A 320 -34.03 26.92 -17.06
C GLU A 320 -32.82 26.00 -16.91
N PHE A 321 -32.19 25.73 -18.04
CA PHE A 321 -31.01 24.89 -18.17
C PHE A 321 -29.92 25.65 -18.95
N GLY A 322 -28.68 25.49 -18.51
CA GLY A 322 -27.50 26.05 -19.16
C GLY A 322 -26.72 24.93 -19.82
N VAL A 323 -26.31 25.14 -21.07
CA VAL A 323 -25.41 24.24 -21.80
C VAL A 323 -24.23 25.06 -22.26
N VAL A 324 -23.02 24.53 -22.06
CA VAL A 324 -21.82 24.99 -22.78
C VAL A 324 -21.19 23.80 -23.47
N VAL A 325 -20.82 24.00 -24.72
CA VAL A 325 -20.03 23.05 -25.51
C VAL A 325 -18.73 23.77 -25.88
N PRO A 326 -17.64 23.54 -25.12
CA PRO A 326 -16.34 24.07 -25.50
C PRO A 326 -15.89 23.40 -26.79
N GLU A 327 -15.00 24.05 -27.53
CA GLU A 327 -14.36 23.48 -28.73
C GLU A 327 -15.34 23.15 -29.87
N LEU A 328 -16.57 23.69 -29.83
CA LEU A 328 -17.51 23.54 -30.94
C LEU A 328 -17.11 24.49 -32.09
N ALA A 329 -17.13 23.98 -33.32
CA ALA A 329 -16.97 24.83 -34.49
C ALA A 329 -18.22 25.69 -34.68
N GLU A 330 -18.05 26.94 -35.14
CA GLU A 330 -19.17 27.85 -35.36
C GLU A 330 -20.22 27.29 -36.34
N THR A 331 -19.76 26.55 -37.36
CA THR A 331 -20.62 25.88 -38.34
C THR A 331 -21.57 24.84 -37.72
N ASP A 332 -21.18 24.28 -36.57
CA ASP A 332 -21.90 23.18 -35.92
C ASP A 332 -22.86 23.69 -34.83
N VAL A 333 -22.87 25.01 -34.56
CA VAL A 333 -23.71 25.64 -33.53
C VAL A 333 -25.19 25.54 -33.88
N ALA A 334 -25.55 25.72 -35.16
CA ALA A 334 -26.92 25.57 -35.62
C ALA A 334 -27.43 24.13 -35.43
N ALA A 335 -26.60 23.14 -35.80
CA ALA A 335 -26.91 21.73 -35.60
C ALA A 335 -27.10 21.39 -34.11
N LEU A 336 -26.30 21.97 -33.21
CA LEU A 336 -26.51 21.84 -31.77
C LEU A 336 -27.88 22.39 -31.35
N GLY A 337 -28.27 23.56 -31.85
CA GLY A 337 -29.58 24.15 -31.57
C GLY A 337 -30.73 23.26 -32.02
N ASP A 338 -30.64 22.72 -33.23
CA ASP A 338 -31.63 21.79 -33.79
C ASP A 338 -31.72 20.51 -32.95
N GLU A 339 -30.59 19.91 -32.57
CA GLU A 339 -30.56 18.73 -31.72
C GLU A 339 -31.15 18.97 -30.33
N LEU A 340 -30.86 20.11 -29.70
CA LEU A 340 -31.38 20.45 -28.37
C LEU A 340 -32.91 20.59 -28.39
N ILE A 341 -33.46 21.30 -29.38
CA ILE A 341 -34.91 21.48 -29.50
C ILE A 341 -35.60 20.18 -29.93
N ALA A 342 -35.01 19.44 -30.88
CA ALA A 342 -35.56 18.16 -31.33
C ALA A 342 -35.63 17.12 -30.20
N ALA A 343 -34.58 17.00 -29.38
CA ALA A 343 -34.56 16.09 -28.24
C ALA A 343 -35.67 16.43 -27.23
N LEU A 344 -35.93 17.72 -26.99
CA LEU A 344 -36.98 18.14 -26.07
C LEU A 344 -38.39 17.95 -26.64
N ALA A 345 -38.55 17.93 -27.96
CA ALA A 345 -39.82 17.64 -28.63
C ALA A 345 -40.28 16.17 -28.48
N GLU A 346 -39.44 15.29 -27.92
CA GLU A 346 -39.78 13.90 -27.59
C GLU A 346 -40.54 13.78 -26.26
N ILE A 347 -40.57 14.83 -25.44
CA ILE A 347 -41.32 14.84 -24.18
C ILE A 347 -42.82 14.86 -24.50
N GLU A 348 -43.56 13.83 -24.08
CA GLU A 348 -45.00 13.70 -24.35
C GLU A 348 -45.81 14.89 -23.83
N GLU A 349 -45.37 15.49 -22.72
CA GLU A 349 -45.99 16.70 -22.16
C GLU A 349 -45.71 17.98 -22.95
N PHE A 350 -44.80 17.93 -23.94
CA PHE A 350 -44.56 19.00 -24.89
C PHE A 350 -45.43 18.74 -26.14
N PRO A 351 -46.63 19.32 -26.22
CA PRO A 351 -47.55 19.09 -27.34
C PRO A 351 -46.96 19.63 -28.65
N ARG A 352 -47.38 19.04 -29.77
CA ARG A 352 -47.02 19.54 -31.11
C ARG A 352 -47.94 20.65 -31.62
N SER A 353 -49.06 20.95 -30.95
CA SER A 353 -49.99 21.96 -31.46
C SER A 353 -50.92 22.68 -30.47
N ASP A 354 -51.08 22.30 -29.18
CA ASP A 354 -52.10 22.98 -28.34
C ASP A 354 -52.04 22.90 -26.79
N THR A 355 -50.86 22.86 -26.15
CA THR A 355 -50.75 23.08 -24.68
C THR A 355 -49.54 23.95 -24.25
N SER A 356 -49.65 24.45 -23.02
CA SER A 356 -48.93 25.55 -22.39
C SER A 356 -47.41 25.42 -22.24
N VAL A 357 -46.81 24.23 -22.47
CA VAL A 357 -45.41 23.97 -22.11
C VAL A 357 -44.54 23.82 -23.36
N MET A 358 -43.54 24.69 -23.53
CA MET A 358 -42.67 24.73 -24.72
C MET A 358 -41.21 24.99 -24.33
N ALA A 359 -40.27 24.36 -25.00
CA ALA A 359 -38.85 24.66 -24.84
C ALA A 359 -38.35 25.64 -25.90
N HIS A 360 -37.62 26.66 -25.46
CA HIS A 360 -36.91 27.59 -26.33
C HIS A 360 -35.46 27.69 -25.90
N ALA A 361 -34.56 27.94 -26.86
CA ALA A 361 -33.13 28.10 -26.58
C ALA A 361 -32.59 29.43 -27.13
N GLY A 362 -31.88 30.17 -26.29
CA GLY A 362 -31.07 31.30 -26.71
C GLY A 362 -29.60 30.91 -26.74
N MET A 363 -28.94 31.07 -27.87
CA MET A 363 -27.58 30.59 -28.10
C MET A 363 -26.64 31.73 -28.46
N THR A 364 -25.37 31.55 -28.14
CA THR A 364 -24.29 32.43 -28.60
C THR A 364 -23.04 31.62 -28.88
N TYR A 365 -22.26 32.06 -29.87
CA TYR A 365 -20.94 31.53 -30.17
C TYR A 365 -19.89 32.45 -29.56
N TYR A 366 -19.05 31.92 -28.67
CA TYR A 366 -17.97 32.70 -28.09
C TYR A 366 -16.65 32.37 -28.77
N ARG A 367 -15.86 33.42 -28.99
CA ARG A 367 -14.44 33.34 -29.31
C ARG A 367 -13.70 34.07 -28.20
N HIS A 368 -12.67 33.45 -27.64
CA HIS A 368 -11.83 34.05 -26.61
C HIS A 368 -11.26 35.37 -27.15
N HIS A 369 -11.50 36.45 -26.42
CA HIS A 369 -10.94 37.78 -26.64
C HIS A 369 -10.82 38.50 -25.30
N GLU A 370 -9.94 39.49 -25.23
CA GLU A 370 -9.81 40.33 -24.04
C GLU A 370 -11.14 41.02 -23.72
N GLY A 371 -11.64 40.85 -22.49
CA GLY A 371 -12.91 41.43 -22.03
C GLY A 371 -14.16 40.53 -22.11
N ALA A 372 -14.03 39.30 -22.61
CA ALA A 372 -15.13 38.33 -22.57
C ALA A 372 -15.50 37.96 -21.12
N SER A 373 -16.77 38.07 -20.76
CA SER A 373 -17.27 37.74 -19.41
C SER A 373 -18.55 36.91 -19.47
N PHE A 374 -18.74 36.04 -18.48
CA PHE A 374 -19.95 35.23 -18.35
C PHE A 374 -21.22 36.10 -18.31
N GLY A 375 -21.17 37.25 -17.62
CA GLY A 375 -22.29 38.17 -17.55
C GLY A 375 -22.70 38.73 -18.93
N LYS A 376 -21.73 39.10 -19.77
CA LYS A 376 -22.00 39.58 -21.13
C LYS A 376 -22.63 38.47 -21.99
N LEU A 377 -22.04 37.27 -21.99
CA LEU A 377 -22.59 36.14 -22.76
C LEU A 377 -23.97 35.71 -22.27
N MET A 378 -24.22 35.74 -20.95
CA MET A 378 -25.54 35.45 -20.38
C MET A 378 -26.59 36.48 -20.82
N SER A 379 -26.22 37.76 -20.90
CA SER A 379 -27.09 38.80 -21.45
C SER A 379 -27.39 38.56 -22.93
N THR A 380 -26.37 38.23 -23.74
CA THR A 380 -26.53 37.88 -25.15
C THR A 380 -27.45 36.67 -25.35
N MET A 381 -27.24 35.58 -24.59
CA MET A 381 -28.13 34.40 -24.65
C MET A 381 -29.55 34.71 -24.19
N SER A 382 -29.72 35.60 -23.21
CA SER A 382 -31.05 36.01 -22.74
C SER A 382 -31.81 36.79 -23.81
N ALA A 383 -31.12 37.68 -24.55
CA ALA A 383 -31.70 38.36 -25.71
C ALA A 383 -32.05 37.36 -26.82
N ALA A 384 -31.16 36.43 -27.13
CA ALA A 384 -31.42 35.36 -28.10
C ALA A 384 -32.63 34.51 -27.70
N LEU A 385 -32.75 34.17 -26.41
CA LEU A 385 -33.86 33.40 -25.88
C LEU A 385 -35.18 34.15 -26.04
N ALA A 386 -35.20 35.46 -25.80
CA ALA A 386 -36.40 36.28 -26.00
C ALA A 386 -36.86 36.26 -27.46
N VAL A 387 -35.93 36.33 -28.42
CA VAL A 387 -36.24 36.20 -29.86
C VAL A 387 -36.81 34.82 -30.18
N ALA A 388 -36.21 33.75 -29.65
CA ALA A 388 -36.73 32.39 -29.83
C ALA A 388 -38.14 32.21 -29.24
N GLN A 389 -38.43 32.84 -28.10
CA GLN A 389 -39.74 32.80 -27.44
C GLN A 389 -40.82 33.59 -28.18
N ALA A 390 -40.45 34.68 -28.86
CA ALA A 390 -41.36 35.50 -29.64
C ALA A 390 -41.93 34.74 -30.86
N ARG A 391 -41.26 33.68 -31.33
CA ARG A 391 -41.74 32.83 -32.42
C ARG A 391 -42.98 32.01 -32.08
N GLY A 392 -43.30 31.85 -30.79
CA GLY A 392 -44.51 31.15 -30.34
C GLY A 392 -44.54 29.63 -30.56
N ILE A 393 -43.47 29.07 -31.13
CA ILE A 393 -43.25 27.63 -31.33
C ILE A 393 -41.90 27.21 -30.73
N PRO A 394 -41.68 25.92 -30.39
CA PRO A 394 -40.37 25.44 -29.96
C PRO A 394 -39.30 25.82 -30.98
N ALA A 395 -38.31 26.60 -30.55
CA ALA A 395 -37.30 27.17 -31.44
C ALA A 395 -36.04 27.55 -30.67
N TRP A 396 -34.93 27.63 -31.40
CA TRP A 396 -33.71 28.25 -30.94
C TRP A 396 -33.39 29.50 -31.77
N HIS A 397 -32.59 30.40 -31.21
CA HIS A 397 -32.02 31.55 -31.91
C HIS A 397 -30.56 31.73 -31.52
N LEU A 398 -29.70 31.98 -32.50
CA LEU A 398 -28.27 32.22 -32.30
C LEU A 398 -28.00 33.71 -32.49
N GLU A 399 -27.47 34.35 -31.45
CA GLU A 399 -26.96 35.71 -31.52
C GLU A 399 -25.47 35.67 -31.84
N ALA A 400 -25.09 36.17 -33.02
CA ALA A 400 -23.72 36.17 -33.49
C ALA A 400 -22.97 37.41 -32.98
N GLU A 401 -21.84 37.21 -32.29
CA GLU A 401 -20.89 38.28 -32.02
C GLU A 401 -20.03 38.50 -33.28
N ALA A 402 -19.94 39.74 -33.78
CA ALA A 402 -19.15 40.06 -34.97
C ALA A 402 -17.67 39.69 -34.75
N ALA A 403 -17.15 38.75 -35.54
CA ALA A 403 -15.76 38.30 -35.44
C ALA A 403 -14.81 39.33 -36.09
N ALA A 404 -13.62 39.49 -35.52
CA ALA A 404 -12.52 40.18 -36.21
C ALA A 404 -11.89 39.24 -37.26
N ASP A 405 -11.62 39.76 -38.48
CA ASP A 405 -11.11 38.99 -39.63
C ASP A 405 -9.84 38.16 -39.36
N ALA A 406 -8.97 38.64 -38.46
CA ALA A 406 -7.73 37.96 -38.10
C ALA A 406 -7.94 36.57 -37.45
N VAL A 407 -9.02 36.40 -36.69
CA VAL A 407 -9.32 35.14 -36.00
C VAL A 407 -9.75 34.07 -37.01
N ASN A 408 -10.54 34.44 -38.02
CA ASN A 408 -11.03 33.52 -39.04
C ASN A 408 -9.89 32.95 -39.91
N THR A 409 -8.92 33.80 -40.28
CA THR A 409 -7.74 33.38 -41.07
C THR A 409 -6.90 32.33 -40.34
N MET A 410 -6.65 32.51 -39.04
CA MET A 410 -5.88 31.57 -38.23
C MET A 410 -6.58 30.19 -38.09
N TYR A 411 -7.91 30.17 -37.93
CA TYR A 411 -8.66 28.90 -37.88
C TYR A 411 -8.63 28.15 -39.23
N ALA A 412 -8.67 28.86 -40.36
CA ALA A 412 -8.54 28.26 -41.68
C ALA A 412 -7.16 27.60 -41.88
N GLU A 413 -6.11 28.25 -41.40
CA GLU A 413 -4.74 27.71 -41.43
C GLU A 413 -4.60 26.42 -40.61
N ILE A 414 -5.06 26.43 -39.35
CA ILE A 414 -5.02 25.25 -38.46
C ILE A 414 -5.74 24.07 -39.12
N ASN A 415 -6.94 24.31 -39.67
CA ASN A 415 -7.70 23.29 -40.38
C ASN A 415 -6.93 22.74 -41.60
N GLY A 416 -6.23 23.60 -42.34
CA GLY A 416 -5.36 23.20 -43.44
C GLY A 416 -4.25 22.25 -42.97
N MET A 417 -3.52 22.62 -41.91
CA MET A 417 -2.39 21.84 -41.38
C MET A 417 -2.80 20.43 -40.94
N PHE A 418 -3.91 20.29 -40.21
CA PHE A 418 -4.35 18.97 -39.77
C PHE A 418 -4.92 18.11 -40.91
N ARG A 419 -5.50 18.70 -41.96
CA ARG A 419 -6.01 17.96 -43.12
C ARG A 419 -4.91 17.36 -43.98
N VAL A 420 -3.78 18.04 -44.13
CA VAL A 420 -2.63 17.56 -44.92
C VAL A 420 -1.66 16.69 -44.11
N GLY A 421 -1.86 16.59 -42.80
CA GLY A 421 -0.99 15.91 -41.84
C GLY A 421 -0.03 16.90 -41.17
N LEU A 422 -0.15 17.04 -39.85
CA LEU A 422 0.65 18.00 -39.07
C LEU A 422 2.14 17.57 -39.05
N PRO A 423 3.06 18.34 -39.63
CA PRO A 423 4.48 18.02 -39.61
C PRO A 423 5.07 18.10 -38.19
N SER A 424 5.92 17.13 -37.81
CA SER A 424 6.50 17.07 -36.46
C SER A 424 7.38 18.26 -36.09
N ASP A 425 7.96 18.96 -37.06
CA ASP A 425 8.77 20.18 -36.88
C ASP A 425 7.91 21.41 -36.55
N ARG A 426 6.64 21.41 -36.96
CA ARG A 426 5.66 22.46 -36.60
C ARG A 426 5.15 22.35 -35.17
N VAL A 427 5.32 21.21 -34.52
CA VAL A 427 4.94 21.01 -33.12
C VAL A 427 6.06 21.51 -32.21
N ALA A 428 5.76 22.53 -31.39
CA ALA A 428 6.67 23.06 -30.39
C ALA A 428 6.14 22.75 -28.98
N LEU A 429 7.05 22.67 -28.01
CA LEU A 429 6.71 22.49 -26.60
C LEU A 429 7.23 23.67 -25.80
N GLN A 430 6.35 24.24 -24.99
CA GLN A 430 6.72 25.12 -23.89
C GLN A 430 6.56 24.38 -22.58
N PHE A 431 7.25 24.79 -21.51
CA PHE A 431 7.15 24.13 -20.21
C PHE A 431 6.68 25.14 -19.16
N GLN A 432 5.57 24.82 -18.49
CA GLN A 432 5.08 25.66 -17.40
C GLN A 432 5.56 25.12 -16.05
N PRO A 433 6.19 25.94 -15.19
CA PRO A 433 6.71 25.48 -13.91
C PRO A 433 5.59 25.14 -12.90
N VAL A 434 5.89 24.16 -12.06
CA VAL A 434 5.07 23.77 -10.91
C VAL A 434 5.93 23.85 -9.65
N ARG A 435 5.51 24.67 -8.69
CA ARG A 435 6.27 24.95 -7.46
C ARG A 435 5.70 24.15 -6.29
N PRO A 436 6.54 23.47 -5.48
CA PRO A 436 6.06 22.84 -4.26
C PRO A 436 5.63 23.89 -3.24
N THR A 437 4.58 23.58 -2.49
CA THR A 437 4.06 24.41 -1.39
C THR A 437 4.49 23.88 -0.03
N ARG A 438 4.76 22.56 0.06
CA ARG A 438 4.98 21.84 1.32
C ARG A 438 6.35 21.18 1.42
N LEU A 439 6.75 20.46 0.37
CA LEU A 439 8.01 19.72 0.35
C LEU A 439 9.19 20.66 0.03
N PRO A 440 10.38 20.39 0.58
CA PRO A 440 11.60 21.04 0.08
C PRO A 440 11.72 20.82 -1.42
N GLU A 441 12.16 21.83 -2.16
CA GLU A 441 12.27 21.73 -3.61
C GLU A 441 13.04 20.47 -4.05
N ALA A 442 14.15 20.15 -3.40
CA ALA A 442 14.96 18.96 -3.73
C ALA A 442 14.19 17.63 -3.69
N GLN A 443 13.04 17.55 -3.00
CA GLN A 443 12.21 16.35 -2.90
C GLN A 443 10.97 16.41 -3.83
N TRP A 444 10.74 17.53 -4.50
CA TRP A 444 9.61 17.74 -5.38
C TRP A 444 9.91 17.30 -6.81
N MET A 445 9.21 16.26 -7.25
CA MET A 445 9.44 15.65 -8.56
C MET A 445 8.65 16.30 -9.68
N TYR A 446 7.42 16.76 -9.45
CA TYR A 446 6.60 17.36 -10.51
C TYR A 446 7.06 18.80 -10.79
N ARG A 447 7.98 19.01 -11.73
CA ARG A 447 8.58 20.34 -11.95
C ARG A 447 7.94 21.16 -13.06
N SER A 448 7.34 20.51 -14.04
CA SER A 448 6.70 21.23 -15.13
C SER A 448 5.59 20.46 -15.81
N GLU A 449 4.71 21.17 -16.49
CA GLU A 449 3.75 20.63 -17.46
C GLU A 449 4.17 21.03 -18.87
N SER A 450 4.16 20.06 -19.80
CA SER A 450 4.40 20.32 -21.22
C SER A 450 3.16 20.92 -21.88
N CYS A 451 3.35 22.10 -22.47
CA CYS A 451 2.36 22.89 -23.15
C CYS A 451 2.60 22.83 -24.66
N VAL A 452 1.78 22.06 -25.37
CA VAL A 452 1.89 21.94 -26.83
C VAL A 452 1.54 23.25 -27.54
N ARG A 453 2.30 23.57 -28.59
CA ARG A 453 2.11 24.70 -29.49
C ARG A 453 2.25 24.25 -30.94
N ILE A 454 1.60 24.97 -31.86
CA ILE A 454 1.82 24.83 -33.30
C ILE A 454 2.48 26.10 -33.82
N LEU A 455 3.55 25.97 -34.59
CA LEU A 455 4.20 27.08 -35.27
C LEU A 455 3.42 27.46 -36.53
N GLY A 456 2.75 28.61 -36.48
CA GLY A 456 2.04 29.20 -37.62
C GLY A 456 2.96 29.54 -38.79
N SER A 457 2.37 29.81 -39.95
CA SER A 457 3.08 30.23 -41.16
C SER A 457 3.72 31.60 -41.01
N ASP A 458 3.16 32.43 -40.12
CA ASP A 458 3.69 33.73 -39.70
C ASP A 458 4.81 33.64 -38.65
N GLY A 459 5.19 32.42 -38.23
CA GLY A 459 6.19 32.17 -37.20
C GLY A 459 5.69 32.34 -35.76
N GLN A 460 4.41 32.59 -35.54
CA GLN A 460 3.83 32.70 -34.20
C GLN A 460 3.44 31.34 -33.62
N LEU A 461 3.50 31.22 -32.29
CA LEU A 461 3.08 30.02 -31.59
C LEU A 461 1.58 30.04 -31.28
N ILE A 462 0.85 29.16 -31.93
CA ILE A 462 -0.58 28.91 -31.72
C ILE A 462 -0.75 28.01 -30.49
N ARG A 463 -1.66 28.40 -29.59
CA ARG A 463 -1.93 27.69 -28.33
C ARG A 463 -2.87 26.50 -28.52
N ALA A 464 -2.71 25.47 -27.68
CA ALA A 464 -3.49 24.23 -27.72
C ALA A 464 -5.02 24.46 -27.79
N GLY A 465 -5.55 25.38 -26.97
CA GLY A 465 -6.98 25.69 -26.96
C GLY A 465 -7.57 26.22 -28.26
N MET A 466 -6.74 26.55 -29.26
CA MET A 466 -7.18 26.98 -30.60
C MET A 466 -7.26 25.82 -31.59
N PHE A 467 -6.59 24.69 -31.35
CA PHE A 467 -6.45 23.63 -32.35
C PHE A 467 -6.78 22.22 -31.87
N ILE A 468 -6.87 21.96 -30.56
CA ILE A 468 -7.19 20.62 -30.03
C ILE A 468 -8.57 20.15 -30.52
N ALA A 469 -9.55 21.04 -30.54
CA ALA A 469 -10.86 20.83 -31.15
C ALA A 469 -10.77 20.28 -32.59
N THR A 470 -9.97 20.96 -33.42
CA THR A 470 -9.73 20.60 -34.81
C THR A 470 -9.00 19.27 -34.93
N ALA A 471 -7.98 19.05 -34.10
CA ALA A 471 -7.23 17.80 -34.05
C ALA A 471 -8.14 16.61 -33.71
N LYS A 472 -9.06 16.78 -32.75
CA LYS A 472 -10.06 15.78 -32.37
C LYS A 472 -11.01 15.47 -33.52
N ARG A 473 -11.59 16.49 -34.13
CA ARG A 473 -12.53 16.35 -35.26
C ARG A 473 -11.92 15.62 -36.46
N LEU A 474 -10.62 15.82 -36.68
CA LEU A 474 -9.88 15.20 -37.78
C LEU A 474 -9.18 13.88 -37.38
N GLY A 475 -9.41 13.36 -36.17
CA GLY A 475 -8.83 12.10 -35.71
C GLY A 475 -7.31 12.13 -35.50
N ALA A 476 -6.73 13.32 -35.31
CA ALA A 476 -5.28 13.54 -35.26
C ALA A 476 -4.70 13.58 -33.83
N LEU A 477 -5.52 13.41 -32.78
CA LEU A 477 -5.05 13.48 -31.38
C LEU A 477 -3.97 12.44 -31.06
N GLN A 478 -4.18 11.18 -31.44
CA GLN A 478 -3.17 10.13 -31.18
C GLN A 478 -1.83 10.43 -31.87
N LEU A 479 -1.86 11.00 -33.09
CA LEU A 479 -0.63 11.39 -33.79
C LEU A 479 0.07 12.53 -33.05
N LEU A 480 -0.70 13.53 -32.61
CA LEU A 480 -0.18 14.65 -31.83
C LEU A 480 0.45 14.16 -30.51
N ASP A 481 -0.24 13.28 -29.78
CA ASP A 481 0.25 12.68 -28.54
C ASP A 481 1.60 11.97 -28.77
N LYS A 482 1.74 11.20 -29.86
CA LYS A 482 3.02 10.55 -30.21
C LYS A 482 4.15 11.55 -30.40
N VAL A 483 3.89 12.64 -31.14
CA VAL A 483 4.90 13.68 -31.42
C VAL A 483 5.30 14.42 -30.13
N VAL A 484 4.33 14.72 -29.25
CA VAL A 484 4.59 15.37 -27.96
C VAL A 484 5.46 14.48 -27.07
N ILE A 485 5.10 13.20 -26.93
CA ILE A 485 5.86 12.22 -26.13
C ILE A 485 7.30 12.11 -26.65
N ASP A 486 7.48 11.98 -27.97
CA ASP A 486 8.81 11.85 -28.57
C ASP A 486 9.67 13.09 -28.30
N LYS A 487 9.10 14.30 -28.39
CA LYS A 487 9.83 15.54 -28.09
C LYS A 487 10.16 15.68 -26.60
N VAL A 488 9.27 15.28 -25.70
CA VAL A 488 9.53 15.31 -24.25
C VAL A 488 10.64 14.34 -23.89
N LEU A 489 10.56 13.08 -24.36
CA LEU A 489 11.60 12.08 -24.12
C LEU A 489 12.95 12.52 -24.69
N GLN A 490 12.96 13.05 -25.92
CA GLN A 490 14.17 13.59 -26.54
C GLN A 490 14.75 14.74 -25.71
N ARG A 491 13.93 15.70 -25.27
CA ARG A 491 14.38 16.85 -24.47
C ARG A 491 15.01 16.42 -23.15
N ILE A 492 14.42 15.42 -22.49
CA ILE A 492 14.92 14.85 -21.23
C ILE A 492 16.23 14.09 -21.49
N ALA A 493 16.31 13.30 -22.55
CA ALA A 493 17.48 12.50 -22.89
C ALA A 493 18.69 13.38 -23.26
N THR A 494 18.49 14.48 -24.00
CA THR A 494 19.60 15.32 -24.49
C THR A 494 20.02 16.41 -23.51
N GLY A 495 19.12 16.87 -22.64
CA GLY A 495 19.38 18.03 -21.79
C GLY A 495 18.98 17.86 -20.32
N GLY A 496 18.80 16.61 -19.87
CA GLY A 496 18.43 16.27 -18.51
C GLY A 496 16.98 16.61 -18.15
N ALA A 497 16.62 16.34 -16.90
CA ALA A 497 15.30 16.62 -16.36
C ALA A 497 14.93 18.10 -16.52
N VAL A 498 13.77 18.39 -17.10
CA VAL A 498 13.30 19.76 -17.35
C VAL A 498 13.01 20.44 -16.01
N LEU A 499 13.60 21.63 -15.80
CA LEU A 499 13.55 22.36 -14.53
C LEU A 499 13.98 21.50 -13.31
N GLY A 500 14.87 20.53 -13.52
CA GLY A 500 15.42 19.69 -12.45
C GLY A 500 14.48 18.60 -11.94
N GLY A 501 13.43 18.22 -12.69
CA GLY A 501 12.56 17.11 -12.32
C GLY A 501 11.64 16.61 -13.44
N ALA A 502 10.59 15.92 -13.04
CA ALA A 502 9.64 15.28 -13.94
C ALA A 502 8.73 16.30 -14.63
N THR A 503 8.40 15.99 -15.88
CA THR A 503 7.54 16.78 -16.76
C THR A 503 6.24 16.03 -17.03
N ALA A 504 5.11 16.69 -16.84
CA ALA A 504 3.82 16.15 -17.20
C ALA A 504 3.52 16.28 -18.69
N VAL A 505 2.93 15.21 -19.23
CA VAL A 505 2.47 15.10 -20.60
C VAL A 505 1.01 14.72 -20.59
N ASN A 506 0.18 15.61 -21.14
CA ASN A 506 -1.24 15.37 -21.32
C ASN A 506 -1.45 14.34 -22.45
N LEU A 507 -2.24 13.30 -22.19
CA LEU A 507 -2.68 12.34 -23.20
C LEU A 507 -4.19 12.42 -23.39
N SER A 508 -4.61 12.28 -24.65
CA SER A 508 -6.01 12.12 -24.99
C SER A 508 -6.55 10.77 -24.52
N LEU A 509 -7.85 10.72 -24.23
CA LEU A 509 -8.50 9.46 -23.85
C LEU A 509 -8.37 8.42 -24.96
N GLU A 510 -8.52 8.86 -26.22
CA GLU A 510 -8.42 8.04 -27.42
C GLU A 510 -7.07 7.32 -27.51
N SER A 511 -5.99 7.92 -26.99
CA SER A 511 -4.67 7.28 -26.88
C SER A 511 -4.60 6.28 -25.73
N VAL A 512 -5.18 6.62 -24.58
CA VAL A 512 -5.07 5.80 -23.34
C VAL A 512 -5.91 4.52 -23.42
N ILE A 513 -7.05 4.55 -24.11
CA ILE A 513 -7.93 3.38 -24.27
C ILE A 513 -7.56 2.51 -25.47
N ASP A 514 -6.61 2.92 -26.30
CA ASP A 514 -6.10 2.16 -27.45
C ASP A 514 -4.93 1.26 -27.02
N PRO A 515 -5.09 -0.08 -27.00
CA PRO A 515 -4.02 -0.99 -26.60
C PRO A 515 -2.76 -0.87 -27.47
N ALA A 516 -2.89 -0.56 -28.76
CA ALA A 516 -1.75 -0.43 -29.66
C ALA A 516 -0.92 0.82 -29.32
N PHE A 517 -1.58 1.92 -28.95
CA PHE A 517 -0.91 3.11 -28.46
C PHE A 517 -0.21 2.85 -27.12
N VAL A 518 -0.88 2.19 -26.17
CA VAL A 518 -0.32 1.87 -24.85
C VAL A 518 0.92 0.99 -24.98
N GLU A 519 0.90 -0.05 -25.82
CA GLU A 519 2.08 -0.90 -26.04
C GLU A 519 3.22 -0.16 -26.75
N TRP A 520 2.92 0.73 -27.70
CA TRP A 520 3.92 1.60 -28.32
C TRP A 520 4.58 2.51 -27.28
N LEU A 521 3.80 3.12 -26.38
CA LEU A 521 4.30 4.00 -25.33
C LEU A 521 5.13 3.21 -24.31
N TYR A 522 4.63 2.04 -23.89
CA TYR A 522 5.36 1.13 -23.00
C TYR A 522 6.73 0.76 -23.57
N ALA A 523 6.79 0.37 -24.85
CA ALA A 523 8.05 0.01 -25.50
C ALA A 523 9.04 1.19 -25.53
N LYS A 524 8.56 2.41 -25.82
CA LYS A 524 9.39 3.62 -25.83
C LYS A 524 9.94 3.97 -24.45
N LEU A 525 9.09 3.97 -23.42
CA LEU A 525 9.49 4.26 -22.05
C LEU A 525 10.46 3.22 -21.51
N LYS A 526 10.21 1.93 -21.78
CA LYS A 526 11.09 0.83 -21.37
C LYS A 526 12.46 0.89 -22.03
N ALA A 527 12.56 1.39 -23.25
CA ALA A 527 13.83 1.62 -23.92
C ALA A 527 14.65 2.78 -23.32
N GLN A 528 14.02 3.66 -22.53
CA GLN A 528 14.63 4.86 -21.96
C GLN A 528 14.28 5.03 -20.46
N PRO A 529 14.72 4.13 -19.58
CA PRO A 529 14.29 4.09 -18.17
C PRO A 529 14.63 5.36 -17.37
N GLU A 530 15.77 6.01 -17.67
CA GLU A 530 16.15 7.26 -17.01
C GLU A 530 15.27 8.46 -17.43
N ALA A 531 14.85 8.49 -18.70
CA ALA A 531 13.91 9.51 -19.17
C ALA A 531 12.50 9.24 -18.62
N ALA A 532 12.06 7.98 -18.60
CA ALA A 532 10.73 7.57 -18.12
C ALA A 532 10.45 8.01 -16.67
N ARG A 533 11.44 7.94 -15.77
CA ARG A 533 11.32 8.40 -14.36
C ARG A 533 11.04 9.90 -14.22
N ASN A 534 11.31 10.67 -15.28
CA ASN A 534 11.10 12.10 -15.37
C ASN A 534 9.87 12.45 -16.24
N VAL A 535 8.98 11.49 -16.49
CA VAL A 535 7.70 11.72 -17.18
C VAL A 535 6.54 11.45 -16.21
N ILE A 536 5.56 12.34 -16.25
CA ILE A 536 4.27 12.18 -15.59
C ILE A 536 3.23 12.11 -16.70
N ILE A 537 2.38 11.10 -16.70
CA ILE A 537 1.28 10.98 -17.66
C ILE A 537 0.03 11.57 -17.04
N GLU A 538 -0.58 12.55 -17.72
CA GLU A 538 -1.80 13.23 -17.30
C GLU A 538 -2.98 12.87 -18.20
N VAL A 539 -4.11 12.54 -17.59
CA VAL A 539 -5.37 12.28 -18.28
C VAL A 539 -6.49 13.05 -17.61
N MET A 540 -7.33 13.71 -18.40
CA MET A 540 -8.43 14.51 -17.89
C MET A 540 -9.52 13.67 -17.22
N GLU A 541 -9.94 14.05 -16.01
CA GLU A 541 -10.97 13.35 -15.21
C GLU A 541 -12.24 13.08 -16.03
N GLN A 542 -12.78 14.09 -16.70
CA GLN A 542 -14.07 13.94 -17.39
C GLN A 542 -14.03 12.87 -18.49
N SER A 543 -12.85 12.66 -19.07
CA SER A 543 -12.69 11.70 -20.17
C SER A 543 -12.61 10.26 -19.67
N ILE A 544 -12.14 10.01 -18.45
CA ILE A 544 -12.00 8.65 -17.93
C ILE A 544 -13.33 8.05 -17.44
N ILE A 545 -14.34 8.89 -17.19
CA ILE A 545 -15.67 8.46 -16.72
C ILE A 545 -16.34 7.64 -17.83
N GLY A 546 -16.60 6.36 -17.56
CA GLY A 546 -17.12 5.40 -18.54
C GLY A 546 -16.05 4.48 -19.16
N HIS A 547 -14.77 4.76 -18.92
CA HIS A 547 -13.64 3.97 -19.41
C HIS A 547 -12.66 3.58 -18.28
N ILE A 548 -13.11 3.59 -17.02
CA ILE A 548 -12.27 3.38 -15.83
C ILE A 548 -11.44 2.10 -15.92
N ASP A 549 -12.03 0.97 -16.34
CA ASP A 549 -11.31 -0.31 -16.43
C ASP A 549 -10.21 -0.29 -17.50
N ALA A 550 -10.46 0.34 -18.65
CA ALA A 550 -9.48 0.48 -19.72
C ALA A 550 -8.32 1.39 -19.28
N VAL A 551 -8.63 2.53 -18.66
CA VAL A 551 -7.63 3.46 -18.11
C VAL A 551 -6.82 2.79 -17.01
N LYS A 552 -7.47 2.04 -16.12
CA LYS A 552 -6.80 1.27 -15.05
C LYS A 552 -5.82 0.26 -15.63
N ALA A 553 -6.20 -0.48 -16.68
CA ALA A 553 -5.32 -1.43 -17.34
C ALA A 553 -4.11 -0.73 -17.99
N ALA A 554 -4.35 0.40 -18.68
CA ALA A 554 -3.28 1.21 -19.28
C ALA A 554 -2.32 1.77 -18.22
N PHE A 555 -2.85 2.29 -17.11
CA PHE A 555 -2.08 2.84 -16.00
C PHE A 555 -1.23 1.78 -15.32
N ALA A 556 -1.80 0.62 -15.02
CA ALA A 556 -1.06 -0.52 -14.49
C ALA A 556 0.10 -0.92 -15.43
N ARG A 557 -0.16 -0.95 -16.75
CA ARG A 557 0.85 -1.27 -17.76
C ARG A 557 1.98 -0.24 -17.84
N LEU A 558 1.65 1.05 -17.81
CA LEU A 558 2.65 2.12 -17.90
C LEU A 558 3.46 2.27 -16.62
N ARG A 559 2.88 2.02 -15.45
CA ARG A 559 3.57 2.10 -14.14
C ARG A 559 4.80 1.20 -14.07
N ASP A 560 4.80 0.04 -14.74
CA ASP A 560 5.96 -0.87 -14.87
C ASP A 560 7.21 -0.22 -15.50
N THR A 561 7.05 0.92 -16.17
CA THR A 561 8.16 1.66 -16.82
C THR A 561 8.79 2.71 -15.90
N GLY A 562 8.21 2.97 -14.73
CA GLY A 562 8.69 3.97 -13.77
C GLY A 562 8.17 5.39 -13.99
N VAL A 563 7.25 5.61 -14.95
CA VAL A 563 6.51 6.87 -15.04
C VAL A 563 5.59 7.06 -13.84
N ARG A 564 5.24 8.31 -13.56
CA ARG A 564 4.17 8.64 -12.61
C ARG A 564 2.88 8.94 -13.37
N LEU A 565 1.77 8.82 -12.67
CA LEU A 565 0.43 8.95 -13.23
C LEU A 565 -0.34 10.04 -12.50
N SER A 566 -1.10 10.82 -13.26
CA SER A 566 -1.88 11.93 -12.72
C SER A 566 -3.22 12.07 -13.41
N ILE A 567 -4.23 12.48 -12.63
CA ILE A 567 -5.52 12.91 -13.16
C ILE A 567 -5.54 14.43 -13.22
N ASP A 568 -5.76 14.97 -14.42
CA ASP A 568 -5.90 16.40 -14.67
C ASP A 568 -7.36 16.84 -14.53
N ARG A 569 -7.58 18.11 -14.17
CA ARG A 569 -8.91 18.75 -14.03
C ARG A 569 -9.86 18.01 -13.10
N PHE A 570 -9.32 17.60 -11.96
CA PHE A 570 -10.08 16.90 -10.94
C PHE A 570 -11.13 17.82 -10.30
N GLY A 571 -12.32 17.29 -10.09
CA GLY A 571 -13.48 17.99 -9.55
C GLY A 571 -14.52 18.36 -10.61
N GLN A 572 -14.23 18.11 -11.90
CA GLN A 572 -15.18 18.39 -12.97
C GLN A 572 -16.32 17.38 -13.07
N SER A 573 -16.09 16.16 -12.58
CA SER A 573 -17.04 15.06 -12.67
C SER A 573 -18.15 15.10 -11.62
N THR A 574 -19.36 14.67 -11.99
CA THR A 574 -20.41 14.33 -11.02
C THR A 574 -20.20 12.95 -10.37
N ALA A 575 -19.30 12.13 -10.90
CA ALA A 575 -19.00 10.79 -10.38
C ALA A 575 -18.43 10.85 -8.95
N SER A 576 -18.63 9.76 -8.21
CA SER A 576 -18.06 9.62 -6.86
C SER A 576 -16.54 9.55 -6.95
N VAL A 577 -15.84 10.23 -6.03
CA VAL A 577 -14.36 10.18 -5.90
C VAL A 577 -13.82 8.75 -5.63
N GLY A 578 -14.70 7.79 -5.29
CA GLY A 578 -14.32 6.41 -4.98
C GLY A 578 -13.51 5.68 -6.06
N TYR A 579 -13.61 6.09 -7.33
CA TYR A 579 -12.81 5.47 -8.41
C TYR A 579 -11.30 5.70 -8.24
N LEU A 580 -10.89 6.78 -7.57
CA LEU A 580 -9.47 7.09 -7.31
C LEU A 580 -8.78 5.97 -6.53
N ARG A 581 -9.50 5.28 -5.64
CA ARG A 581 -8.97 4.13 -4.89
C ARG A 581 -8.48 3.00 -5.81
N SER A 582 -9.03 2.90 -7.02
CA SER A 582 -8.75 1.81 -7.96
C SER A 582 -7.75 2.14 -9.06
N LEU A 583 -7.50 3.43 -9.35
CA LEU A 583 -6.63 3.86 -10.44
C LEU A 583 -5.14 3.91 -10.08
N ASP A 584 -4.81 3.89 -8.78
CA ASP A 584 -3.43 3.96 -8.27
C ASP A 584 -2.62 5.08 -8.96
N VAL A 585 -3.01 6.34 -8.72
CA VAL A 585 -2.35 7.52 -9.29
C VAL A 585 -1.45 8.19 -8.25
N ASP A 586 -0.42 8.90 -8.71
CA ASP A 586 0.52 9.61 -7.82
C ASP A 586 0.03 11.03 -7.51
N TYR A 587 -0.68 11.64 -8.46
CA TYR A 587 -1.11 13.03 -8.39
C TYR A 587 -2.57 13.23 -8.84
N ILE A 588 -3.25 14.19 -8.23
CA ILE A 588 -4.43 14.83 -8.83
C ILE A 588 -4.15 16.32 -8.98
N LYS A 589 -4.55 16.90 -10.12
CA LYS A 589 -4.51 18.35 -10.35
C LYS A 589 -5.93 18.89 -10.28
N ILE A 590 -6.21 19.73 -9.30
CA ILE A 590 -7.53 20.37 -9.10
C ILE A 590 -7.78 21.32 -10.26
N ASP A 591 -8.97 21.22 -10.85
CA ASP A 591 -9.37 22.12 -11.93
C ASP A 591 -9.34 23.60 -11.54
N GLY A 592 -8.89 24.43 -12.47
CA GLY A 592 -8.79 25.87 -12.32
C GLY A 592 -10.09 26.59 -11.96
N SER A 593 -11.27 25.99 -12.20
CA SER A 593 -12.55 26.56 -11.78
C SER A 593 -12.68 26.68 -10.26
N TYR A 594 -11.99 25.83 -9.50
CA TYR A 594 -12.04 25.80 -8.03
C TYR A 594 -10.91 26.57 -7.35
N THR A 595 -9.81 26.82 -8.06
CA THR A 595 -8.59 27.40 -7.48
C THR A 595 -8.37 28.85 -7.87
N ARG A 596 -8.89 29.29 -9.03
CA ARG A 596 -8.76 30.67 -9.48
C ARG A 596 -9.45 31.60 -8.49
N GLY A 597 -8.75 32.56 -7.89
CA GLY A 597 -9.33 33.51 -6.93
C GLY A 597 -9.96 32.84 -5.70
N MET A 598 -9.48 31.66 -5.33
CA MET A 598 -10.00 30.93 -4.15
C MET A 598 -9.78 31.68 -2.84
N ALA A 599 -8.82 32.60 -2.77
CA ALA A 599 -8.63 33.48 -1.62
C ALA A 599 -9.87 34.32 -1.28
N ALA A 600 -10.70 34.63 -2.28
CA ALA A 600 -11.91 35.44 -2.12
C ALA A 600 -13.22 34.62 -1.96
N SER A 601 -13.16 33.29 -2.00
CA SER A 601 -14.35 32.42 -1.94
C SER A 601 -14.22 31.34 -0.87
N THR A 602 -15.03 31.43 0.18
CA THR A 602 -15.08 30.44 1.27
C THR A 602 -15.55 29.06 0.78
N ASP A 603 -16.42 29.02 -0.22
CA ASP A 603 -16.93 27.76 -0.78
C ASP A 603 -15.83 27.02 -1.54
N ARG A 604 -15.01 27.74 -2.32
CA ARG A 604 -13.84 27.19 -3.01
C ARG A 604 -12.79 26.70 -2.03
N GLN A 605 -12.51 27.48 -0.98
CA GLN A 605 -11.59 27.08 0.09
C GLN A 605 -12.03 25.78 0.74
N PHE A 606 -13.32 25.68 1.09
CA PHE A 606 -13.88 24.48 1.69
C PHE A 606 -13.80 23.27 0.75
N PHE A 607 -14.13 23.45 -0.52
CA PHE A 607 -14.04 22.38 -1.52
C PHE A 607 -12.61 21.86 -1.69
N VAL A 608 -11.65 22.77 -1.88
CA VAL A 608 -10.22 22.41 -2.00
C VAL A 608 -9.75 21.70 -0.73
N GLN A 609 -10.12 22.19 0.46
CA GLN A 609 -9.75 21.56 1.73
C GLN A 609 -10.30 20.14 1.86
N ALA A 610 -11.57 19.93 1.51
CA ALA A 610 -12.20 18.61 1.56
C ALA A 610 -11.52 17.65 0.57
N LEU A 611 -11.20 18.13 -0.63
CA LEU A 611 -10.52 17.35 -1.66
C LEU A 611 -9.12 16.93 -1.23
N VAL A 612 -8.35 17.85 -0.65
CA VAL A 612 -7.02 17.59 -0.11
C VAL A 612 -7.09 16.52 0.97
N GLY A 613 -8.06 16.60 1.88
CA GLY A 613 -8.30 15.58 2.90
C GLY A 613 -8.54 14.18 2.32
N ILE A 614 -9.38 14.06 1.30
CA ILE A 614 -9.66 12.78 0.62
C ILE A 614 -8.41 12.25 -0.07
N ALA A 615 -7.76 13.08 -0.89
CA ALA A 615 -6.61 12.68 -1.68
C ALA A 615 -5.44 12.27 -0.79
N HIS A 616 -5.17 13.00 0.29
CA HIS A 616 -4.14 12.65 1.27
C HIS A 616 -4.50 11.41 2.08
N GLY A 617 -5.77 11.20 2.43
CA GLY A 617 -6.25 9.93 3.01
C GLY A 617 -6.05 8.74 2.05
N LEU A 618 -6.15 9.02 0.74
CA LEU A 618 -5.75 8.14 -0.35
C LEU A 618 -4.29 8.36 -0.78
N GLY A 619 -3.40 8.91 0.05
CA GLY A 619 -1.97 9.17 -0.20
C GLY A 619 -1.59 9.55 -1.64
N ILE A 620 -2.45 10.31 -2.29
CA ILE A 620 -2.28 10.94 -3.60
C ILE A 620 -1.87 12.38 -3.31
N GLN A 621 -0.85 12.89 -4.01
CA GLN A 621 -0.43 14.27 -3.87
C GLN A 621 -1.36 15.19 -4.67
N VAL A 622 -1.63 16.39 -4.13
CA VAL A 622 -2.59 17.33 -4.72
C VAL A 622 -1.89 18.54 -5.29
N LEU A 623 -2.20 18.85 -6.55
CA LEU A 623 -1.74 20.06 -7.22
C LEU A 623 -2.90 20.99 -7.52
N THR A 624 -2.63 22.29 -7.57
CA THR A 624 -3.57 23.30 -8.07
C THR A 624 -3.04 23.95 -9.34
N GLU A 625 -3.93 24.23 -10.29
CA GLU A 625 -3.63 25.13 -11.41
C GLU A 625 -4.26 26.52 -11.21
N TYR A 626 -3.95 27.47 -12.09
CA TYR A 626 -4.50 28.84 -12.07
C TYR A 626 -4.25 29.65 -10.79
N ILE A 627 -3.10 29.44 -10.15
CA ILE A 627 -2.60 30.34 -9.10
C ILE A 627 -2.05 31.62 -9.77
N GLU A 628 -2.89 32.67 -9.79
CA GLU A 628 -2.60 33.95 -10.45
C GLU A 628 -2.12 35.04 -9.46
N THR A 629 -2.29 34.82 -8.15
CA THR A 629 -1.91 35.79 -7.11
C THR A 629 -1.10 35.14 -5.98
N GLU A 630 -0.33 35.95 -5.26
CA GLU A 630 0.37 35.52 -4.04
C GLU A 630 -0.62 35.05 -2.96
N ALA A 631 -1.76 35.73 -2.83
CA ALA A 631 -2.80 35.36 -1.88
C ALA A 631 -3.35 33.95 -2.15
N ASP A 632 -3.60 33.60 -3.41
CA ASP A 632 -4.03 32.24 -3.78
C ASP A 632 -2.91 31.22 -3.49
N PHE A 633 -1.63 31.57 -3.70
CA PHE A 633 -0.51 30.67 -3.39
C PHE A 633 -0.38 30.39 -1.88
N GLU A 634 -0.41 31.42 -1.04
CA GLU A 634 -0.32 31.26 0.41
C GLU A 634 -1.55 30.51 0.98
N LEU A 635 -2.73 30.73 0.40
CA LEU A 635 -3.91 29.92 0.73
C LEU A 635 -3.73 28.46 0.30
N ALA A 636 -3.21 28.16 -0.89
CA ALA A 636 -2.96 26.78 -1.32
C ALA A 636 -2.08 26.04 -0.30
N LYS A 637 -1.05 26.74 0.20
CA LYS A 637 -0.13 26.22 1.22
C LYS A 637 -0.83 25.97 2.56
N SER A 638 -1.69 26.88 3.01
CA SER A 638 -2.43 26.71 4.27
C SER A 638 -3.49 25.60 4.18
N LEU A 639 -4.05 25.38 2.98
CA LEU A 639 -4.96 24.28 2.67
C LEU A 639 -4.24 22.94 2.43
N MET A 640 -2.93 22.87 2.67
CA MET A 640 -2.12 21.65 2.56
C MET A 640 -2.04 21.06 1.14
N VAL A 641 -2.27 21.86 0.10
CA VAL A 641 -1.92 21.49 -1.29
C VAL A 641 -0.42 21.17 -1.35
N ASP A 642 0.02 20.25 -2.22
CA ASP A 642 1.42 19.83 -2.34
C ASP A 642 2.22 20.60 -3.41
N GLY A 643 1.55 21.01 -4.50
CA GLY A 643 2.15 21.77 -5.58
C GLY A 643 1.20 22.79 -6.22
N ALA A 644 1.73 23.90 -6.71
CA ALA A 644 0.97 24.98 -7.31
C ALA A 644 1.52 25.35 -8.69
N GLN A 645 0.61 25.60 -9.62
CA GLN A 645 0.88 26.03 -11.00
C GLN A 645 0.01 27.24 -11.34
N GLY A 646 0.58 28.19 -12.09
CA GLY A 646 -0.13 29.38 -12.54
C GLY A 646 0.82 30.51 -12.90
N TYR A 647 0.29 31.63 -13.39
CA TYR A 647 1.13 32.73 -13.89
C TYR A 647 1.89 33.47 -12.78
N TYR A 648 1.45 33.37 -11.53
CA TYR A 648 2.23 33.84 -10.38
C TYR A 648 3.51 33.00 -10.18
N ILE A 649 3.48 31.72 -10.56
CA ILE A 649 4.62 30.81 -10.50
C ILE A 649 5.52 30.97 -11.73
N GLY A 650 4.92 30.95 -12.91
CA GLY A 650 5.59 31.15 -14.19
C GLY A 650 4.66 30.87 -15.36
N LYS A 651 4.90 31.59 -16.46
CA LYS A 651 4.20 31.36 -17.73
C LYS A 651 4.85 30.17 -18.47
N PRO A 652 4.12 29.53 -19.40
CA PRO A 652 4.75 28.56 -20.29
C PRO A 652 5.80 29.26 -21.16
N GLU A 653 7.05 28.80 -21.08
CA GLU A 653 8.18 29.30 -21.88
C GLU A 653 8.79 28.21 -22.76
#